data_AF-R9MRL3-F1
#
_entry.id   AF-R9MRL3-F1
#
_cell.length_a   1.000
_cell.length_b   1.000
_cell.length_c   1.000
_cell.angle_alpha   90.00
_cell.angle_beta   90.00
_cell.angle_gamma   90.00
#
_symmetry.space_group_name_H-M   'P 1'
#
loop_
_entity.id
_entity.type
_entity.pdbx_description
1 polymer ?
#
loop_
_entity_poly.entity_id
_entity_poly.type
_entity_poly.pdbx_seq_one_letter_code
_entity_poly.pdbx_strand_id
1 'polypeptide(L)'
;MIDLLLTKRNMDTVGGKTFSKEELYDRKPRVYKRDASQVRFLLGGIGTGNFSVDARGKFLDWEIFNWPAKNTKFPLSFFAIRVENEKMEQPVSKILESRLLPPYTSSHGYLQAELVNLPRMEDSSLVCEYPFAQVNFQDGELPVEVSLEAFTPFIPLNAEDSGIPCGIIRYKVKNKADCETRVSLVGTLPNASGFEGYDVIENLKLAGSVKNEYRQSGKVKGLYYSPAELSEDHLRYGNMAIMMNEENVTYKTEWYDGEWVDGIQDFWDDFTGDGLLEKETKSESVGCEFAQFHNFSFLKRREKIGSIGTCQVLKPGEERTFEFVISWYFPNRVKAWIEFDEDYDKFAKGEYGTVRNHYASRFKNAWDVGEYVYQHMERLEKGSRDFQKAMFHKTTFPYYVIDALTANITNLRSNLCFWLEDGTFAGFEGIRDYIGCGYGSVPHVWNYEQTVAFLFPELEKTMRNVEFLQETDEEGCMSTRMFSVFDQERYKMVPACDGELGSIVRIYRDFKNLGDVEFLRKIWPKASAAMDYSMRQWDLDHDGVLDGQQNTTYDIEFYGPNPMTDSIFLAALKCCVEMADILGDVPHKDKYEEVYQKGKLRADELMFNGEYYIQVQEEIDKYKYQFGKGCLSDQLLGQFLAHMAGIGNILPEDHIRSAMKAVFKYNYMTDFYHTDSVHRAYALNEEQGLVIATWPEGGRPKFPLSYAGEVWTGIEYETAVNLIYAGCLEEGLTIIKSVRDRYDGYKRNPFSEVESGHHYSRAMASWGVLNALLGQKSDMYRRTLSFHPVIDEEELSSFFICGKAWGVYSQKKVNGKLEKTIDVLYGTLDGITIEDQEA
;
A
#
# COMPACT_ATOMS: atom_id res chain seq x y z
N MET A 1 -32.48 19.65 -39.00
CA MET A 1 -32.57 20.54 -37.83
C MET A 1 -32.95 19.74 -36.57
N ILE A 2 -32.37 18.54 -36.40
CA ILE A 2 -32.53 17.65 -35.24
C ILE A 2 -31.15 17.11 -34.78
N ASP A 3 -30.10 17.18 -35.59
CA ASP A 3 -28.73 16.78 -35.22
C ASP A 3 -27.86 17.83 -34.51
N LEU A 4 -28.40 19.01 -34.19
CA LEU A 4 -27.65 20.11 -33.55
C LEU A 4 -28.09 20.41 -32.11
N LEU A 5 -29.01 19.61 -31.56
CA LEU A 5 -29.61 19.80 -30.24
C LEU A 5 -29.20 18.76 -29.19
N LEU A 6 -28.44 17.72 -29.57
CA LEU A 6 -27.94 16.70 -28.63
C LEU A 6 -26.54 17.00 -28.06
N THR A 7 -25.77 17.92 -28.65
CA THR A 7 -24.42 18.28 -28.17
C THR A 7 -24.38 19.49 -27.23
N LYS A 8 -25.51 20.15 -26.97
CA LYS A 8 -25.58 21.37 -26.14
C LYS A 8 -26.19 21.20 -24.75
N ARG A 9 -26.52 19.97 -24.31
CA ARG A 9 -27.28 19.77 -23.06
C ARG A 9 -26.48 19.34 -21.82
N ASN A 10 -25.14 19.25 -21.88
CA ASN A 10 -24.32 18.81 -20.75
C ASN A 10 -23.13 19.72 -20.39
N MET A 11 -23.08 20.98 -20.83
CA MET A 11 -21.97 21.89 -20.45
C MET A 11 -22.33 22.92 -19.36
N ASP A 12 -23.62 23.17 -19.09
CA ASP A 12 -24.03 24.22 -18.14
C ASP A 12 -24.02 23.77 -16.66
N THR A 13 -23.62 22.53 -16.37
CA THR A 13 -23.33 22.02 -15.01
C THR A 13 -21.85 21.70 -14.78
N VAL A 14 -20.97 21.96 -15.76
CA VAL A 14 -19.55 21.61 -15.70
C VAL A 14 -18.76 22.83 -15.20
N GLY A 15 -18.65 22.92 -13.88
CA GLY A 15 -17.71 23.82 -13.23
C GLY A 15 -17.18 23.14 -11.98
N GLY A 16 -15.87 22.90 -11.92
CA GLY A 16 -15.18 22.31 -10.77
C GLY A 16 -15.63 22.99 -9.49
N LYS A 17 -16.49 22.30 -8.73
CA LYS A 17 -17.06 22.81 -7.48
C LYS A 17 -16.26 22.20 -6.35
N THR A 18 -15.67 23.04 -5.53
CA THR A 18 -15.00 22.62 -4.30
C THR A 18 -16.01 22.19 -3.24
N PHE A 19 -15.59 21.30 -2.34
CA PHE A 19 -16.35 21.05 -1.12
C PHE A 19 -16.39 22.31 -0.25
N SER A 20 -17.32 22.35 0.71
CA SER A 20 -17.36 23.45 1.67
C SER A 20 -16.09 23.48 2.55
N LYS A 21 -15.76 24.64 3.11
CA LYS A 21 -14.63 24.74 4.06
C LYS A 21 -14.78 23.84 5.28
N GLU A 22 -16.01 23.60 5.75
CA GLU A 22 -16.24 22.67 6.86
C GLU A 22 -15.82 21.25 6.49
N GLU A 23 -16.11 20.82 5.26
CA GLU A 23 -15.74 19.50 4.75
C GLU A 23 -14.24 19.38 4.44
N LEU A 24 -13.63 20.41 3.85
CA LEU A 24 -12.20 20.40 3.48
C LEU A 24 -11.27 20.48 4.71
N TYR A 25 -11.74 21.04 5.82
CA TYR A 25 -10.97 21.16 7.05
C TYR A 25 -11.47 20.24 8.17
N ASP A 26 -12.21 19.18 7.82
CA ASP A 26 -12.68 18.18 8.78
C ASP A 26 -11.51 17.35 9.34
N ARG A 27 -11.37 17.36 10.66
CA ARG A 27 -10.35 16.63 11.42
C ARG A 27 -10.92 15.46 12.21
N LYS A 28 -12.19 15.09 11.99
CA LYS A 28 -12.82 13.97 12.69
C LYS A 28 -12.24 12.64 12.24
N PRO A 29 -11.83 11.76 13.19
CA PRO A 29 -11.41 10.42 12.86
C PRO A 29 -12.49 9.59 12.20
N ARG A 30 -12.08 8.77 11.24
CA ARG A 30 -12.95 7.81 10.58
C ARG A 30 -13.19 6.60 11.48
N VAL A 31 -14.46 6.26 11.67
CA VAL A 31 -14.89 5.08 12.44
C VAL A 31 -15.69 4.17 11.54
N TYR A 32 -15.21 2.94 11.37
CA TYR A 32 -15.88 1.91 10.58
C TYR A 32 -16.77 1.08 11.48
N LYS A 33 -18.07 1.00 11.19
CA LYS A 33 -18.98 0.10 11.89
C LYS A 33 -18.86 -1.31 11.32
N ARG A 34 -19.41 -2.31 12.01
CA ARG A 34 -19.39 -3.72 11.57
C ARG A 34 -19.89 -3.98 10.13
N ASP A 35 -20.69 -3.06 9.57
CA ASP A 35 -21.25 -3.13 8.21
C ASP A 35 -20.35 -2.52 7.13
N ALA A 36 -19.21 -1.95 7.50
CA ALA A 36 -18.15 -1.52 6.59
C ALA A 36 -17.40 -2.75 6.03
N SER A 37 -18.10 -3.52 5.19
CA SER A 37 -17.70 -4.84 4.70
C SER A 37 -16.46 -4.86 3.81
N GLN A 38 -16.01 -3.70 3.31
CA GLN A 38 -14.86 -3.58 2.41
C GLN A 38 -13.55 -3.29 3.14
N VAL A 39 -13.58 -2.99 4.44
CA VAL A 39 -12.37 -2.66 5.20
C VAL A 39 -11.47 -3.89 5.34
N ARG A 40 -10.23 -3.80 4.85
CA ARG A 40 -9.17 -4.81 5.03
C ARG A 40 -7.87 -4.12 5.43
N PHE A 41 -7.59 -4.04 6.72
CA PHE A 41 -6.35 -3.44 7.23
C PHE A 41 -5.24 -4.50 7.27
N LEU A 42 -4.11 -4.25 6.59
CA LEU A 42 -3.02 -5.22 6.45
C LEU A 42 -2.12 -5.33 7.69
N LEU A 43 -1.75 -6.56 8.03
CA LEU A 43 -0.76 -6.95 9.03
C LEU A 43 0.32 -7.82 8.35
N GLY A 44 1.57 -7.36 8.36
CA GLY A 44 2.71 -8.04 7.74
C GLY A 44 3.77 -7.05 7.27
N GLY A 45 5.06 -7.38 7.38
CA GLY A 45 6.18 -6.52 7.00
C GLY A 45 6.34 -6.28 5.50
N ILE A 46 7.22 -5.35 5.14
CA ILE A 46 7.64 -5.09 3.75
C ILE A 46 8.22 -6.38 3.14
N GLY A 47 7.65 -6.82 2.01
CA GLY A 47 8.13 -8.00 1.28
C GLY A 47 7.89 -9.35 2.00
N THR A 48 7.04 -9.39 3.04
CA THR A 48 6.83 -10.62 3.82
C THR A 48 5.56 -11.39 3.50
N GLY A 49 4.66 -10.82 2.69
CA GLY A 49 3.24 -11.21 2.70
C GLY A 49 2.52 -10.68 3.94
N ASN A 50 1.20 -10.86 4.00
CA ASN A 50 0.34 -10.24 5.02
C ASN A 50 -0.95 -11.03 5.24
N PHE A 51 -1.70 -10.66 6.29
CA PHE A 51 -3.11 -10.98 6.46
C PHE A 51 -3.87 -9.73 6.92
N SER A 52 -5.19 -9.72 6.81
CA SER A 52 -6.03 -8.55 7.06
C SER A 52 -6.91 -8.69 8.30
N VAL A 53 -7.27 -7.56 8.93
CA VAL A 53 -8.38 -7.45 9.90
C VAL A 53 -9.52 -6.60 9.33
N ASP A 54 -10.77 -7.06 9.48
CA ASP A 54 -11.98 -6.34 9.06
C ASP A 54 -12.65 -5.54 10.20
N ALA A 55 -13.70 -4.79 9.88
CA ALA A 55 -14.46 -3.99 10.83
C ALA A 55 -15.22 -4.81 11.90
N ARG A 56 -15.29 -6.14 11.74
CA ARG A 56 -15.90 -7.07 12.71
C ARG A 56 -14.87 -7.69 13.65
N GLY A 57 -13.57 -7.47 13.42
CA GLY A 57 -12.49 -8.13 14.14
C GLY A 57 -12.06 -9.47 13.56
N LYS A 58 -12.56 -9.86 12.39
CA LYS A 58 -12.17 -11.11 11.73
C LYS A 58 -10.81 -10.97 11.05
N PHE A 59 -9.98 -12.00 11.15
CA PHE A 59 -8.77 -12.14 10.36
C PHE A 59 -9.02 -12.90 9.04
N LEU A 60 -8.54 -12.37 7.93
CA LEU A 60 -8.78 -12.90 6.58
C LEU A 60 -7.69 -12.50 5.60
N ASP A 61 -7.84 -12.83 4.31
CA ASP A 61 -6.89 -12.50 3.24
C ASP A 61 -5.46 -12.94 3.60
N TRP A 62 -5.29 -14.21 3.96
CA TRP A 62 -4.00 -14.76 4.39
C TRP A 62 -3.04 -14.93 3.21
N GLU A 63 -2.41 -13.83 2.81
CA GLU A 63 -1.51 -13.69 1.66
C GLU A 63 -0.02 -13.82 2.06
N ILE A 64 0.30 -14.74 2.97
CA ILE A 64 1.65 -14.95 3.53
C ILE A 64 2.55 -15.87 2.68
N PHE A 65 2.06 -16.35 1.54
CA PHE A 65 2.71 -17.38 0.71
C PHE A 65 3.38 -16.82 -0.56
N ASN A 66 3.88 -15.58 -0.49
CA ASN A 66 4.58 -14.91 -1.60
C ASN A 66 3.77 -14.78 -2.89
N TRP A 67 2.44 -14.68 -2.75
CA TRP A 67 1.51 -14.73 -3.87
C TRP A 67 0.27 -13.87 -3.57
N PRO A 68 -0.21 -13.04 -4.51
CA PRO A 68 -1.48 -12.33 -4.36
C PRO A 68 -2.63 -13.32 -4.16
N ALA A 69 -3.42 -13.17 -3.11
CA ALA A 69 -4.43 -14.18 -2.75
C ALA A 69 -5.60 -13.57 -1.96
N LYS A 70 -6.33 -12.65 -2.60
CA LYS A 70 -7.53 -12.03 -2.01
C LYS A 70 -8.57 -13.10 -1.70
N ASN A 71 -9.21 -12.98 -0.54
CA ASN A 71 -10.16 -13.94 0.03
C ASN A 71 -9.57 -15.31 0.42
N THR A 72 -8.25 -15.48 0.47
CA THR A 72 -7.64 -16.68 1.07
C THR A 72 -8.02 -16.76 2.55
N LYS A 73 -8.77 -17.81 2.89
CA LYS A 73 -9.26 -18.12 4.23
C LYS A 73 -8.35 -19.13 4.91
N PHE A 74 -8.11 -18.93 6.20
CA PHE A 74 -7.65 -19.98 7.10
C PHE A 74 -8.87 -20.55 7.82
N PRO A 75 -9.32 -21.78 7.50
CA PRO A 75 -10.46 -22.38 8.18
C PRO A 75 -10.17 -22.51 9.67
N LEU A 76 -11.18 -22.29 10.51
CA LEU A 76 -11.04 -22.37 11.98
C LEU A 76 -9.95 -21.47 12.58
N SER A 77 -9.59 -20.37 11.90
CA SER A 77 -8.74 -19.33 12.47
C SER A 77 -9.60 -18.28 13.17
N PHE A 78 -9.49 -18.21 14.50
CA PHE A 78 -10.25 -17.26 15.32
C PHE A 78 -9.64 -17.11 16.71
N PHE A 79 -10.12 -16.10 17.45
CA PHE A 79 -9.89 -15.98 18.89
C PHE A 79 -11.22 -16.07 19.63
N ALA A 80 -11.22 -16.65 20.82
CA ALA A 80 -12.41 -16.77 21.67
C ALA A 80 -12.11 -16.37 23.11
N ILE A 81 -13.12 -15.80 23.76
CA ILE A 81 -13.12 -15.43 25.17
C ILE A 81 -14.12 -16.30 25.92
N ARG A 82 -13.79 -16.67 27.16
CA ARG A 82 -14.73 -17.20 28.15
C ARG A 82 -14.64 -16.35 29.42
N VAL A 83 -15.79 -16.01 29.97
CA VAL A 83 -15.90 -15.17 31.17
C VAL A 83 -16.82 -15.82 32.19
N GLU A 84 -16.41 -15.81 33.45
CA GLU A 84 -17.15 -16.39 34.58
C GLU A 84 -16.90 -15.60 35.86
N ASN A 85 -17.95 -15.34 36.63
CA ASN A 85 -17.85 -14.83 38.00
C ASN A 85 -19.05 -15.29 38.85
N GLU A 86 -18.99 -15.04 40.15
CA GLU A 86 -20.02 -15.46 41.12
C GLU A 86 -21.40 -14.83 40.91
N LYS A 87 -21.51 -13.77 40.10
CA LYS A 87 -22.77 -13.06 39.83
C LYS A 87 -23.43 -13.49 38.52
N MET A 88 -22.73 -14.25 37.69
CA MET A 88 -23.27 -14.79 36.44
C MET A 88 -24.07 -16.06 36.70
N GLU A 89 -25.19 -16.23 36.01
CA GLU A 89 -25.98 -17.47 36.09
C GLU A 89 -25.21 -18.67 35.53
N GLN A 90 -24.43 -18.43 34.49
CA GLN A 90 -23.56 -19.40 33.84
C GLN A 90 -22.39 -18.68 33.15
N PRO A 91 -21.25 -19.36 32.92
CA PRO A 91 -20.17 -18.83 32.10
C PRO A 91 -20.63 -18.46 30.69
N VAL A 92 -20.02 -17.43 30.11
CA VAL A 92 -20.31 -16.99 28.73
C VAL A 92 -19.05 -17.12 27.90
N SER A 93 -19.15 -17.79 26.76
CA SER A 93 -18.06 -17.97 25.79
C SER A 93 -18.45 -17.45 24.42
N LYS A 94 -17.57 -16.67 23.78
CA LYS A 94 -17.81 -16.04 22.48
C LYS A 94 -16.56 -16.01 21.62
N ILE A 95 -16.72 -16.13 20.31
CA ILE A 95 -15.72 -15.73 19.33
C ILE A 95 -15.59 -14.22 19.35
N LEU A 96 -14.36 -13.71 19.36
CA LEU A 96 -14.00 -12.30 19.37
C LEU A 96 -14.11 -11.67 17.97
N GLU A 97 -15.29 -11.81 17.38
CA GLU A 97 -15.72 -11.18 16.14
C GLU A 97 -17.18 -10.77 16.33
N SER A 98 -17.61 -9.67 15.70
CA SER A 98 -19.04 -9.31 15.75
C SER A 98 -19.91 -10.16 14.83
N ARG A 99 -21.21 -10.19 15.13
CA ARG A 99 -22.21 -10.96 14.37
C ARG A 99 -22.19 -10.68 12.87
N LEU A 100 -22.54 -11.70 12.08
CA LEU A 100 -22.70 -11.59 10.64
C LEU A 100 -23.93 -10.74 10.28
N LEU A 101 -23.83 -10.02 9.17
CA LEU A 101 -24.89 -9.20 8.61
C LEU A 101 -25.53 -9.88 7.40
N PRO A 102 -26.82 -9.60 7.11
CA PRO A 102 -27.46 -10.05 5.88
C PRO A 102 -26.77 -9.46 4.64
N PRO A 103 -26.89 -10.11 3.46
CA PRO A 103 -27.75 -11.27 3.23
C PRO A 103 -27.03 -12.61 3.52
N TYR A 104 -27.79 -13.59 4.04
CA TYR A 104 -27.28 -14.93 4.35
C TYR A 104 -27.52 -15.87 3.16
N THR A 105 -26.64 -15.83 2.16
CA THR A 105 -26.90 -16.38 0.81
C THR A 105 -26.13 -17.65 0.45
N SER A 106 -25.37 -18.24 1.36
CA SER A 106 -24.58 -19.45 1.08
C SER A 106 -25.48 -20.64 0.71
N SER A 107 -25.12 -21.37 -0.35
CA SER A 107 -25.99 -22.37 -1.01
C SER A 107 -26.38 -23.57 -0.13
N HIS A 108 -25.55 -23.91 0.85
CA HIS A 108 -25.75 -25.03 1.77
C HIS A 108 -25.82 -24.57 3.23
N GLY A 109 -26.21 -23.31 3.46
CA GLY A 109 -25.82 -22.59 4.66
C GLY A 109 -24.32 -22.29 4.66
N TYR A 110 -23.79 -21.83 5.78
CA TYR A 110 -22.36 -21.57 5.95
C TYR A 110 -21.60 -22.88 6.23
N LEU A 111 -20.37 -22.98 5.75
CA LEU A 111 -19.53 -24.16 5.99
C LEU A 111 -19.20 -24.29 7.47
N GLN A 112 -19.02 -25.52 7.96
CA GLN A 112 -18.77 -25.77 9.39
C GLN A 112 -17.52 -25.03 9.89
N ALA A 113 -16.49 -24.92 9.04
CA ALA A 113 -15.25 -24.20 9.33
C ALA A 113 -15.42 -22.68 9.51
N GLU A 114 -16.57 -22.10 9.12
CA GLU A 114 -16.88 -20.67 9.31
C GLU A 114 -17.46 -20.37 10.70
N LEU A 115 -17.87 -21.40 11.46
CA LEU A 115 -18.32 -21.27 12.85
C LEU A 115 -19.41 -20.20 13.04
N VAL A 116 -20.33 -20.08 12.08
CA VAL A 116 -21.37 -19.03 12.11
C VAL A 116 -22.37 -19.24 13.24
N ASN A 117 -22.54 -20.49 13.70
CA ASN A 117 -23.45 -20.85 14.79
C ASN A 117 -22.82 -20.73 16.20
N LEU A 118 -21.51 -20.46 16.31
CA LEU A 118 -20.91 -20.20 17.62
C LEU A 118 -21.21 -18.76 18.07
N PRO A 119 -21.41 -18.52 19.38
CA PRO A 119 -21.68 -17.18 19.90
C PRO A 119 -20.57 -16.19 19.53
N ARG A 120 -20.97 -14.96 19.22
CA ARG A 120 -20.12 -13.86 18.74
C ARG A 120 -20.48 -12.58 19.46
N MET A 121 -19.57 -11.61 19.44
CA MET A 121 -19.80 -10.29 20.00
C MET A 121 -21.02 -9.63 19.33
N GLU A 122 -21.85 -8.94 20.10
CA GLU A 122 -23.08 -8.33 19.58
C GLU A 122 -22.80 -7.32 18.46
N ASP A 123 -21.85 -6.41 18.66
CA ASP A 123 -21.46 -5.37 17.71
C ASP A 123 -19.97 -5.01 17.82
N SER A 124 -19.48 -4.22 16.87
CA SER A 124 -18.10 -3.74 16.82
C SER A 124 -17.96 -2.44 16.04
N SER A 125 -16.93 -1.68 16.39
CA SER A 125 -16.43 -0.56 15.58
C SER A 125 -14.92 -0.61 15.46
N LEU A 126 -14.39 -0.31 14.29
CA LEU A 126 -12.96 -0.26 13.98
C LEU A 126 -12.51 1.19 13.78
N VAL A 127 -11.39 1.55 14.42
CA VAL A 127 -10.61 2.76 14.15
C VAL A 127 -9.23 2.32 13.69
N CYS A 128 -8.75 2.89 12.59
CA CYS A 128 -7.41 2.61 12.07
C CYS A 128 -6.59 3.89 12.14
N GLU A 129 -5.52 3.85 12.92
CA GLU A 129 -4.49 4.87 12.96
C GLU A 129 -3.18 4.14 12.66
N TYR A 130 -2.81 4.10 11.37
CA TYR A 130 -1.70 3.30 10.88
C TYR A 130 -0.42 3.53 11.71
N PRO A 131 0.33 2.47 12.11
CA PRO A 131 0.19 1.07 11.72
C PRO A 131 -0.73 0.21 12.63
N PHE A 132 -1.63 0.83 13.40
CA PHE A 132 -2.51 0.14 14.34
C PHE A 132 -3.97 0.09 13.87
N ALA A 133 -4.61 -1.06 14.08
CA ALA A 133 -6.05 -1.24 13.97
C ALA A 133 -6.63 -1.52 15.37
N GLN A 134 -7.67 -0.80 15.75
CA GLN A 134 -8.38 -0.99 17.02
C GLN A 134 -9.84 -1.33 16.78
N VAL A 135 -10.25 -2.55 17.12
CA VAL A 135 -11.65 -2.98 17.11
C VAL A 135 -12.19 -2.93 18.53
N ASN A 136 -13.19 -2.09 18.76
CA ASN A 136 -13.92 -2.02 20.02
C ASN A 136 -15.16 -2.90 19.91
N PHE A 137 -15.29 -3.90 20.78
CA PHE A 137 -16.45 -4.78 20.79
C PHE A 137 -17.51 -4.29 21.79
N GLN A 138 -18.77 -4.54 21.46
CA GLN A 138 -19.91 -4.26 22.33
C GLN A 138 -20.67 -5.56 22.55
N ASP A 139 -20.93 -5.90 23.80
CA ASP A 139 -21.73 -7.07 24.17
C ASP A 139 -22.32 -6.89 25.57
N GLY A 140 -23.65 -6.92 25.67
CA GLY A 140 -24.35 -6.71 26.95
C GLY A 140 -24.31 -7.91 27.91
N GLU A 141 -23.94 -9.10 27.43
CA GLU A 141 -23.90 -10.32 28.26
C GLU A 141 -22.56 -10.48 28.99
N LEU A 142 -21.52 -9.77 28.55
CA LEU A 142 -20.19 -9.86 29.14
C LEU A 142 -20.02 -8.85 30.28
N PRO A 143 -19.59 -9.28 31.49
CA PRO A 143 -19.27 -8.37 32.59
C PRO A 143 -17.91 -7.66 32.39
N VAL A 144 -17.36 -7.71 31.18
CA VAL A 144 -16.05 -7.16 30.81
C VAL A 144 -16.18 -6.26 29.59
N GLU A 145 -15.25 -5.31 29.45
CA GLU A 145 -15.04 -4.57 28.22
C GLU A 145 -13.93 -5.24 27.43
N VAL A 146 -14.11 -5.39 26.12
CA VAL A 146 -13.13 -6.07 25.26
C VAL A 146 -12.84 -5.20 24.05
N SER A 147 -11.56 -4.98 23.77
CA SER A 147 -11.09 -4.40 22.52
C SER A 147 -9.91 -5.21 21.97
N LEU A 148 -9.80 -5.25 20.64
CA LEU A 148 -8.64 -5.76 19.91
C LEU A 148 -7.78 -4.56 19.47
N GLU A 149 -6.49 -4.63 19.71
CA GLU A 149 -5.47 -3.83 19.05
C GLU A 149 -4.55 -4.77 18.25
N ALA A 150 -4.44 -4.53 16.94
CA ALA A 150 -3.59 -5.31 16.06
C ALA A 150 -2.62 -4.40 15.30
N PHE A 151 -1.35 -4.80 15.22
CA PHE A 151 -0.35 -4.07 14.44
C PHE A 151 0.81 -4.97 14.01
N THR A 152 1.55 -4.50 13.02
CA THR A 152 2.89 -5.01 12.71
C THR A 152 3.86 -3.83 12.78
N PRO A 153 5.05 -3.99 13.38
CA PRO A 153 6.01 -2.89 13.51
C PRO A 153 6.22 -2.15 12.18
N PHE A 154 6.26 -0.81 12.28
CA PHE A 154 6.50 0.07 11.15
C PHE A 154 7.21 1.32 11.64
N ILE A 155 8.44 1.51 11.21
CA ILE A 155 9.32 2.58 11.65
C ILE A 155 9.96 3.19 10.40
N PRO A 156 9.53 4.39 9.95
CA PRO A 156 10.15 5.05 8.80
C PRO A 156 11.66 5.16 8.95
N LEU A 157 12.39 5.06 7.82
CA LEU A 157 13.85 4.99 7.73
C LEU A 157 14.47 3.74 8.36
N ASN A 158 13.66 2.75 8.77
CA ASN A 158 14.12 1.47 9.28
C ASN A 158 13.38 0.33 8.57
N ALA A 159 13.85 0.02 7.35
CA ALA A 159 13.27 -1.04 6.52
C ALA A 159 13.33 -2.39 7.22
N GLU A 160 14.40 -2.67 7.97
CA GLU A 160 14.58 -3.97 8.63
C GLU A 160 13.53 -4.24 9.71
N ASP A 161 13.27 -3.29 10.62
CA ASP A 161 12.22 -3.48 11.61
C ASP A 161 10.81 -3.37 11.02
N SER A 162 10.66 -2.67 9.89
CA SER A 162 9.40 -2.59 9.14
C SER A 162 9.15 -3.81 8.24
N GLY A 163 10.17 -4.64 8.03
CA GLY A 163 10.17 -5.85 7.19
C GLY A 163 10.04 -7.15 7.97
N ILE A 164 9.52 -7.11 9.21
CA ILE A 164 9.37 -8.30 10.06
C ILE A 164 8.09 -9.08 9.69
N PRO A 165 8.15 -10.41 9.44
CA PRO A 165 7.01 -11.23 9.04
C PRO A 165 6.15 -11.63 10.26
N CYS A 166 5.43 -10.66 10.85
CA CYS A 166 4.57 -10.90 12.00
C CYS A 166 3.30 -10.04 12.03
N GLY A 167 2.35 -10.42 12.89
CA GLY A 167 1.26 -9.61 13.39
C GLY A 167 1.14 -9.75 14.91
N ILE A 168 1.05 -8.64 15.62
CA ILE A 168 0.90 -8.56 17.07
C ILE A 168 -0.56 -8.29 17.37
N ILE A 169 -1.19 -9.19 18.13
CA ILE A 169 -2.62 -9.22 18.42
C ILE A 169 -2.82 -9.08 19.92
N ARG A 170 -3.48 -8.02 20.36
CA ARG A 170 -3.71 -7.72 21.77
C ARG A 170 -5.19 -7.55 22.05
N TYR A 171 -5.73 -8.41 22.91
CA TYR A 171 -7.06 -8.19 23.47
C TYR A 171 -6.93 -7.52 24.82
N LYS A 172 -7.40 -6.27 24.94
CA LYS A 172 -7.49 -5.54 26.21
C LYS A 172 -8.84 -5.85 26.83
N VAL A 173 -8.83 -6.49 28.00
CA VAL A 173 -10.03 -6.90 28.73
C VAL A 173 -10.07 -6.20 30.07
N LYS A 174 -11.13 -5.44 30.32
CA LYS A 174 -11.35 -4.72 31.58
C LYS A 174 -12.55 -5.28 32.32
N ASN A 175 -12.36 -5.66 33.57
CA ASN A 175 -13.45 -6.13 34.42
C ASN A 175 -14.35 -4.97 34.85
N LYS A 176 -15.62 -4.99 34.41
CA LYS A 176 -16.64 -4.00 34.77
C LYS A 176 -17.53 -4.47 35.93
N ALA A 177 -17.45 -5.74 36.32
CA ALA A 177 -18.11 -6.23 37.51
C ALA A 177 -17.44 -5.71 38.78
N ASP A 178 -18.21 -5.71 39.87
CA ASP A 178 -17.79 -5.39 41.23
C ASP A 178 -17.28 -6.62 42.00
N CYS A 179 -17.08 -7.75 41.32
CA CYS A 179 -16.48 -8.98 41.85
C CYS A 179 -15.32 -9.46 40.96
N GLU A 180 -14.50 -10.37 41.48
CA GLU A 180 -13.45 -11.01 40.70
C GLU A 180 -14.06 -11.79 39.53
N THR A 181 -13.47 -11.63 38.34
CA THR A 181 -13.96 -12.27 37.13
C THR A 181 -12.83 -13.07 36.49
N ARG A 182 -13.08 -14.37 36.28
CA ARG A 182 -12.19 -15.28 35.58
C ARG A 182 -12.38 -15.10 34.08
N VAL A 183 -11.30 -14.81 33.37
CA VAL A 183 -11.26 -14.58 31.93
C VAL A 183 -10.26 -15.53 31.31
N SER A 184 -10.73 -16.34 30.37
CA SER A 184 -9.88 -17.14 29.50
C SER A 184 -9.93 -16.62 28.08
N LEU A 185 -8.79 -16.61 27.41
CA LEU A 185 -8.69 -16.21 26.01
C LEU A 185 -7.79 -17.17 25.25
N VAL A 186 -8.29 -17.68 24.13
CA VAL A 186 -7.63 -18.65 23.27
C VAL A 186 -7.56 -18.15 21.83
N GLY A 187 -6.41 -18.37 21.18
CA GLY A 187 -6.23 -18.22 19.74
C GLY A 187 -6.07 -19.57 19.06
N THR A 188 -6.74 -19.74 17.93
CA THR A 188 -6.75 -20.97 17.13
C THR A 188 -6.25 -20.67 15.73
N LEU A 189 -5.35 -21.51 15.19
CA LEU A 189 -4.90 -21.44 13.80
C LEU A 189 -4.76 -22.84 13.17
N PRO A 190 -5.08 -23.00 11.87
CA PRO A 190 -4.69 -24.18 11.11
C PRO A 190 -3.19 -24.15 10.77
N ASN A 191 -2.58 -25.33 10.68
CA ASN A 191 -1.27 -25.46 10.05
C ASN A 191 -1.39 -25.37 8.52
N ALA A 192 -1.01 -24.23 7.97
CA ALA A 192 -1.03 -23.97 6.54
C ALA A 192 0.35 -24.11 5.86
N SER A 193 1.32 -24.76 6.51
CA SER A 193 2.61 -25.07 5.88
C SER A 193 2.40 -25.96 4.64
N GLY A 194 2.95 -25.54 3.50
CA GLY A 194 2.76 -26.26 2.25
C GLY A 194 1.45 -25.96 1.52
N PHE A 195 0.75 -24.86 1.83
CA PHE A 195 -0.54 -24.50 1.21
C PHE A 195 -0.49 -24.44 -0.33
N GLU A 196 -1.49 -25.06 -0.98
CA GLU A 196 -1.65 -25.14 -2.44
C GLU A 196 -3.06 -24.72 -2.91
N GLY A 197 -3.89 -24.16 -2.03
CA GLY A 197 -5.28 -23.81 -2.31
C GLY A 197 -6.27 -24.70 -1.57
N TYR A 198 -7.44 -24.90 -2.16
CA TYR A 198 -8.57 -25.57 -1.50
C TYR A 198 -9.09 -26.79 -2.26
N ASP A 199 -9.65 -27.76 -1.53
CA ASP A 199 -10.48 -28.80 -2.13
C ASP A 199 -11.90 -28.31 -2.46
N VAL A 200 -12.74 -29.21 -2.98
CA VAL A 200 -14.09 -28.86 -3.45
C VAL A 200 -15.06 -28.46 -2.33
N ILE A 201 -14.68 -28.63 -1.05
CA ILE A 201 -15.47 -28.18 0.09
C ILE A 201 -14.71 -27.17 0.98
N GLU A 202 -13.68 -26.52 0.41
CA GLU A 202 -12.89 -25.46 1.06
C GLU A 202 -11.95 -25.91 2.20
N ASN A 203 -11.56 -27.19 2.31
CA ASN A 203 -10.43 -27.58 3.18
C ASN A 203 -9.09 -27.20 2.54
N LEU A 204 -8.03 -27.04 3.35
CA LEU A 204 -6.69 -26.73 2.85
C LEU A 204 -6.09 -27.92 2.09
N LYS A 205 -5.65 -27.68 0.85
CA LYS A 205 -4.73 -28.57 0.14
C LYS A 205 -3.31 -28.23 0.54
N LEU A 206 -2.54 -29.26 0.93
CA LEU A 206 -1.16 -29.14 1.39
C LEU A 206 -0.26 -30.05 0.56
N ALA A 207 0.93 -29.56 0.21
CA ALA A 207 1.98 -30.25 -0.54
C ALA A 207 2.58 -31.45 0.22
N GLY A 208 2.33 -31.55 1.53
CA GLY A 208 2.79 -32.65 2.38
C GLY A 208 1.98 -32.72 3.67
N SER A 209 2.30 -33.71 4.52
CA SER A 209 1.78 -33.76 5.87
C SER A 209 2.40 -32.67 6.73
N VAL A 210 1.69 -32.26 7.77
CA VAL A 210 2.09 -31.17 8.67
C VAL A 210 2.12 -31.64 10.13
N LYS A 211 2.84 -30.90 10.97
CA LYS A 211 2.93 -31.15 12.41
C LYS A 211 2.92 -29.85 13.21
N ASN A 212 2.31 -29.91 14.39
CA ASN A 212 2.25 -28.81 15.34
C ASN A 212 3.03 -29.21 16.59
N GLU A 213 3.92 -28.35 17.06
CA GLU A 213 4.76 -28.58 18.23
C GLU A 213 4.52 -27.49 19.26
N TYR A 214 4.28 -27.86 20.52
CA TYR A 214 4.41 -26.89 21.61
C TYR A 214 5.89 -26.60 21.85
N ARG A 215 6.24 -25.32 21.91
CA ARG A 215 7.61 -24.87 22.19
C ARG A 215 7.60 -23.84 23.31
N GLN A 216 8.74 -23.77 23.99
CA GLN A 216 9.01 -22.78 25.02
C GLN A 216 10.48 -22.37 24.97
N SER A 217 10.72 -21.07 25.02
CA SER A 217 12.06 -20.49 25.12
C SER A 217 12.02 -19.29 26.06
N GLY A 218 12.72 -19.39 27.19
CA GLY A 218 12.60 -18.43 28.27
C GLY A 218 11.15 -18.29 28.74
N LYS A 219 10.61 -17.06 28.63
CA LYS A 219 9.22 -16.73 28.99
C LYS A 219 8.22 -16.92 27.84
N VAL A 220 8.72 -17.03 26.60
CA VAL A 220 7.87 -17.17 25.42
C VAL A 220 7.46 -18.62 25.23
N LYS A 221 6.16 -18.84 25.02
CA LYS A 221 5.52 -20.15 24.84
C LYS A 221 4.59 -20.09 23.65
N GLY A 222 4.40 -21.18 22.93
CA GLY A 222 3.65 -21.13 21.69
C GLY A 222 3.50 -22.46 21.00
N LEU A 223 2.76 -22.41 19.89
CA LEU A 223 2.69 -23.50 18.93
C LEU A 223 3.51 -23.14 17.70
N TYR A 224 4.33 -24.08 17.25
CA TYR A 224 5.11 -24.01 16.02
C TYR A 224 4.51 -24.96 14.99
N TYR A 225 4.15 -24.41 13.85
CA TYR A 225 3.50 -25.10 12.74
C TYR A 225 4.54 -25.32 11.64
N SER A 226 4.77 -26.58 11.26
CA SER A 226 5.77 -26.91 10.23
C SER A 226 5.30 -28.05 9.33
N PRO A 227 5.86 -28.16 8.11
CA PRO A 227 5.72 -29.37 7.33
C PRO A 227 6.49 -30.52 8.01
N ALA A 228 5.98 -31.74 7.90
CA ALA A 228 6.66 -32.90 8.48
C ALA A 228 7.81 -33.40 7.60
N GLU A 229 7.64 -33.35 6.27
CA GLU A 229 8.52 -34.02 5.31
C GLU A 229 8.93 -33.15 4.10
N LEU A 230 8.48 -31.89 4.05
CA LEU A 230 8.75 -31.00 2.91
C LEU A 230 10.18 -30.45 2.99
N SER A 231 10.94 -30.57 1.89
CA SER A 231 12.31 -30.03 1.79
C SER A 231 12.34 -28.50 1.91
N GLU A 232 13.41 -27.94 2.48
CA GLU A 232 13.58 -26.48 2.63
C GLU A 232 13.67 -25.74 1.30
N ASP A 233 14.11 -26.41 0.23
CA ASP A 233 14.20 -25.86 -1.13
C ASP A 233 12.85 -25.90 -1.88
N HIS A 234 11.84 -26.57 -1.32
CA HIS A 234 10.53 -26.65 -1.95
C HIS A 234 9.86 -25.27 -1.97
N LEU A 235 9.25 -24.87 -3.08
CA LEU A 235 8.64 -23.54 -3.22
C LEU A 235 7.60 -23.24 -2.11
N ARG A 236 6.81 -24.25 -1.73
CA ARG A 236 5.79 -24.13 -0.65
C ARG A 236 6.34 -24.38 0.76
N TYR A 237 7.66 -24.54 0.92
CA TYR A 237 8.27 -24.68 2.24
C TYR A 237 8.09 -23.40 3.05
N GLY A 238 7.75 -23.62 4.31
CA GLY A 238 7.69 -22.56 5.30
C GLY A 238 6.95 -23.01 6.54
N ASN A 239 7.02 -22.19 7.57
CA ASN A 239 6.50 -22.50 8.89
C ASN A 239 5.86 -21.25 9.50
N MET A 240 5.07 -21.46 10.55
CA MET A 240 4.33 -20.41 11.26
C MET A 240 4.43 -20.63 12.76
N ALA A 241 4.11 -19.60 13.54
CA ALA A 241 3.95 -19.73 14.98
C ALA A 241 2.85 -18.82 15.52
N ILE A 242 2.20 -19.26 16.61
CA ILE A 242 1.39 -18.41 17.49
C ILE A 242 1.99 -18.49 18.89
N MET A 243 2.37 -17.35 19.44
CA MET A 243 3.23 -17.27 20.62
C MET A 243 2.67 -16.27 21.63
N MET A 244 2.82 -16.57 22.92
CA MET A 244 2.43 -15.75 24.07
C MET A 244 3.60 -15.61 25.03
N ASN A 245 3.64 -14.52 25.80
CA ASN A 245 4.58 -14.30 26.89
C ASN A 245 3.88 -14.34 28.26
N GLU A 246 3.20 -15.45 28.54
CA GLU A 246 2.39 -15.67 29.74
C GLU A 246 3.00 -16.75 30.64
N GLU A 247 2.86 -16.60 31.96
CA GLU A 247 3.36 -17.60 32.91
C GLU A 247 2.59 -18.92 32.84
N ASN A 248 1.26 -18.85 32.78
CA ASN A 248 0.38 -20.01 32.72
C ASN A 248 -0.33 -20.04 31.37
N VAL A 249 0.07 -20.95 30.50
CA VAL A 249 -0.59 -21.17 29.20
C VAL A 249 -1.32 -22.50 29.22
N THR A 250 -2.45 -22.54 28.53
CA THR A 250 -3.17 -23.75 28.17
C THR A 250 -3.09 -23.94 26.66
N TYR A 251 -2.98 -25.17 26.19
CA TYR A 251 -2.77 -25.42 24.77
C TYR A 251 -3.23 -26.82 24.36
N LYS A 252 -3.61 -26.93 23.09
CA LYS A 252 -3.86 -28.18 22.36
C LYS A 252 -3.08 -28.10 21.05
N THR A 253 -2.12 -29.00 20.84
CA THR A 253 -1.29 -28.98 19.61
C THR A 253 -2.10 -29.36 18.38
N GLU A 254 -3.10 -30.21 18.56
CA GLU A 254 -3.96 -30.74 17.51
C GLU A 254 -5.36 -30.98 18.08
N TRP A 255 -6.38 -30.40 17.44
CA TRP A 255 -7.78 -30.70 17.73
C TRP A 255 -8.08 -32.18 17.51
N TYR A 256 -9.09 -32.71 18.19
CA TYR A 256 -9.49 -34.10 18.02
C TYR A 256 -9.80 -34.42 16.55
N ASP A 257 -9.11 -35.41 15.99
CA ASP A 257 -9.32 -35.91 14.62
C ASP A 257 -10.42 -36.98 14.65
N GLY A 258 -11.67 -36.50 14.78
CA GLY A 258 -12.89 -37.33 14.78
C GLY A 258 -13.61 -37.34 13.43
N GLU A 259 -14.87 -37.78 13.44
CA GLU A 259 -15.72 -37.73 12.24
C GLU A 259 -16.47 -36.38 12.18
N TRP A 260 -16.95 -35.98 11.00
CA TRP A 260 -17.83 -34.82 10.84
C TRP A 260 -17.33 -33.51 11.47
N VAL A 261 -17.93 -33.10 12.58
CA VAL A 261 -17.64 -31.85 13.31
C VAL A 261 -17.03 -32.11 14.70
N ASP A 262 -16.68 -33.37 15.00
CA ASP A 262 -16.28 -33.81 16.34
C ASP A 262 -15.11 -33.00 16.88
N GLY A 263 -14.12 -32.67 16.05
CA GLY A 263 -12.99 -31.83 16.46
C GLY A 263 -13.36 -30.39 16.82
N ILE A 264 -14.40 -29.83 16.18
CA ILE A 264 -14.93 -28.50 16.52
C ILE A 264 -15.70 -28.58 17.84
N GLN A 265 -16.54 -29.60 17.99
CA GLN A 265 -17.35 -29.84 19.18
C GLN A 265 -16.46 -30.09 20.41
N ASP A 266 -15.48 -30.99 20.29
CA ASP A 266 -14.48 -31.29 21.33
C ASP A 266 -13.77 -30.02 21.80
N PHE A 267 -13.22 -29.23 20.88
CA PHE A 267 -12.54 -27.99 21.25
C PHE A 267 -13.47 -27.02 21.98
N TRP A 268 -14.69 -26.83 21.45
CA TRP A 268 -15.61 -25.85 22.02
C TRP A 268 -16.11 -26.30 23.40
N ASP A 269 -16.44 -27.57 23.59
CA ASP A 269 -16.88 -28.12 24.88
C ASP A 269 -15.76 -28.07 25.94
N ASP A 270 -14.53 -28.45 25.57
CA ASP A 270 -13.33 -28.35 26.41
C ASP A 270 -13.12 -26.89 26.88
N PHE A 271 -13.02 -25.95 25.93
CA PHE A 271 -12.79 -24.55 26.24
C PHE A 271 -13.95 -23.93 27.05
N THR A 272 -15.20 -24.21 26.69
CA THR A 272 -16.35 -23.61 27.37
C THR A 272 -16.64 -24.21 28.74
N GLY A 273 -16.18 -25.45 29.00
CA GLY A 273 -16.33 -26.12 30.29
C GLY A 273 -15.69 -25.33 31.43
N ASP A 274 -14.37 -25.11 31.37
CA ASP A 274 -13.61 -24.48 32.45
C ASP A 274 -12.68 -23.34 32.01
N GLY A 275 -12.65 -23.01 30.72
CA GLY A 275 -11.78 -21.99 30.15
C GLY A 275 -10.33 -22.43 29.96
N LEU A 276 -10.05 -23.73 30.07
CA LEU A 276 -8.75 -24.34 29.78
C LEU A 276 -8.90 -25.29 28.59
N LEU A 277 -7.79 -25.84 28.14
CA LEU A 277 -7.69 -26.83 27.07
C LEU A 277 -6.95 -28.06 27.59
N GLU A 278 -7.53 -29.22 27.34
CA GLU A 278 -6.82 -30.49 27.46
C GLU A 278 -5.77 -30.59 26.35
N LYS A 279 -4.63 -31.23 26.66
CA LYS A 279 -3.51 -31.32 25.70
C LYS A 279 -3.83 -32.23 24.51
N GLU A 280 -4.64 -33.25 24.73
CA GLU A 280 -5.01 -34.29 23.77
C GLU A 280 -6.36 -34.88 24.20
N THR A 281 -7.27 -35.06 23.24
CA THR A 281 -8.52 -35.80 23.47
C THR A 281 -8.37 -37.23 22.94
N LYS A 282 -8.81 -38.21 23.73
CA LYS A 282 -8.95 -39.60 23.29
C LYS A 282 -10.40 -40.04 23.48
N SER A 283 -10.98 -40.62 22.43
CA SER A 283 -12.32 -41.21 22.48
C SER A 283 -12.25 -42.65 22.00
N GLU A 284 -12.84 -43.56 22.79
CA GLU A 284 -13.06 -44.96 22.42
C GLU A 284 -14.44 -45.16 21.77
N SER A 285 -15.16 -44.06 21.47
CA SER A 285 -16.49 -44.12 20.88
C SER A 285 -16.43 -44.73 19.48
N VAL A 286 -17.40 -45.59 19.17
CA VAL A 286 -17.50 -46.22 17.86
C VAL A 286 -18.12 -45.22 16.87
N GLY A 287 -17.39 -44.92 15.79
CA GLY A 287 -17.83 -44.02 14.72
C GLY A 287 -18.97 -44.58 13.85
N CYS A 288 -19.31 -43.84 12.80
CA CYS A 288 -20.42 -44.16 11.91
C CYS A 288 -20.05 -45.29 10.94
N GLU A 289 -20.73 -46.45 11.03
CA GLU A 289 -20.53 -47.55 10.08
C GLU A 289 -20.76 -47.12 8.62
N PHE A 290 -21.68 -46.18 8.38
CA PHE A 290 -21.96 -45.62 7.06
C PHE A 290 -20.75 -44.95 6.41
N ALA A 291 -19.82 -44.42 7.22
CA ALA A 291 -18.59 -43.79 6.74
C ALA A 291 -17.61 -44.78 6.11
N GLN A 292 -17.80 -46.08 6.34
CA GLN A 292 -17.01 -47.14 5.71
C GLN A 292 -17.48 -47.44 4.27
N PHE A 293 -18.71 -47.06 3.93
CA PHE A 293 -19.34 -47.35 2.64
C PHE A 293 -19.36 -46.16 1.68
N HIS A 294 -19.03 -44.96 2.15
CA HIS A 294 -19.04 -43.73 1.36
C HIS A 294 -17.70 -43.01 1.43
N ASN A 295 -17.37 -42.27 0.37
CA ASN A 295 -16.19 -41.44 0.37
C ASN A 295 -16.46 -40.13 1.12
N PHE A 296 -16.17 -40.12 2.42
CA PHE A 296 -16.12 -38.92 3.25
C PHE A 296 -14.69 -38.42 3.46
N SER A 297 -13.79 -38.57 2.46
CA SER A 297 -12.41 -38.08 2.57
C SER A 297 -12.33 -36.60 2.92
N PHE A 298 -13.36 -35.84 2.59
CA PHE A 298 -13.49 -34.42 2.89
C PHE A 298 -13.71 -34.10 4.38
N LEU A 299 -14.13 -35.09 5.18
CA LEU A 299 -14.19 -34.97 6.65
C LEU A 299 -12.81 -35.12 7.29
N LYS A 300 -11.84 -35.70 6.57
CA LYS A 300 -10.47 -35.88 7.05
C LYS A 300 -9.63 -34.70 6.58
N ARG A 301 -9.46 -33.73 7.47
CA ARG A 301 -8.63 -32.54 7.23
C ARG A 301 -7.15 -32.93 7.13
N ARG A 302 -6.43 -32.27 6.23
CA ARG A 302 -4.98 -32.45 6.09
C ARG A 302 -4.22 -31.50 6.98
N GLU A 303 -4.77 -30.31 7.17
CA GLU A 303 -4.32 -29.33 8.12
C GLU A 303 -4.59 -29.80 9.55
N LYS A 304 -3.62 -29.51 10.43
CA LYS A 304 -3.76 -29.74 11.87
C LYS A 304 -4.09 -28.43 12.56
N ILE A 305 -5.20 -28.39 13.30
CA ILE A 305 -5.64 -27.18 14.01
C ILE A 305 -5.03 -27.15 15.41
N GLY A 306 -4.31 -26.08 15.73
CA GLY A 306 -3.71 -25.87 17.05
C GLY A 306 -4.40 -24.73 17.81
N SER A 307 -4.38 -24.78 19.14
CA SER A 307 -4.91 -23.70 19.99
C SER A 307 -4.02 -23.44 21.19
N ILE A 308 -3.83 -22.17 21.52
CA ILE A 308 -3.12 -21.73 22.73
C ILE A 308 -3.86 -20.57 23.36
N GLY A 309 -3.85 -20.52 24.69
CA GLY A 309 -4.47 -19.45 25.44
C GLY A 309 -3.93 -19.34 26.85
N THR A 310 -4.57 -18.50 27.64
CA THR A 310 -4.30 -18.34 29.06
C THR A 310 -5.60 -18.04 29.80
N CYS A 311 -5.59 -18.27 31.11
CA CYS A 311 -6.70 -17.99 32.01
C CYS A 311 -6.19 -17.10 33.15
N GLN A 312 -6.89 -16.01 33.40
CA GLN A 312 -6.53 -14.99 34.38
C GLN A 312 -7.74 -14.63 35.23
N VAL A 313 -7.50 -14.21 36.48
CA VAL A 313 -8.55 -13.66 37.36
C VAL A 313 -8.33 -12.17 37.49
N LEU A 314 -9.32 -11.38 37.08
CA LEU A 314 -9.27 -9.92 37.08
C LEU A 314 -10.08 -9.38 38.26
N LYS A 315 -9.48 -8.50 39.06
CA LYS A 315 -10.18 -7.77 40.13
C LYS A 315 -11.16 -6.75 39.56
N PRO A 316 -12.12 -6.25 40.36
CA PRO A 316 -13.01 -5.17 39.94
C PRO A 316 -12.24 -3.97 39.38
N GLY A 317 -12.58 -3.54 38.16
CA GLY A 317 -11.93 -2.43 37.47
C GLY A 317 -10.53 -2.72 36.90
N GLU A 318 -9.96 -3.90 37.13
CA GLU A 318 -8.66 -4.30 36.58
C GLU A 318 -8.77 -4.48 35.06
N GLU A 319 -7.75 -3.99 34.34
CA GLU A 319 -7.56 -4.21 32.91
C GLU A 319 -6.32 -5.05 32.69
N ARG A 320 -6.44 -6.06 31.80
CA ARG A 320 -5.34 -6.92 31.38
C ARG A 320 -5.30 -7.03 29.87
N THR A 321 -4.08 -7.12 29.35
CA THR A 321 -3.82 -7.36 27.92
C THR A 321 -3.44 -8.82 27.73
N PHE A 322 -4.18 -9.51 26.87
CA PHE A 322 -3.86 -10.84 26.38
C PHE A 322 -3.16 -10.68 25.04
N GLU A 323 -1.84 -10.89 25.01
CA GLU A 323 -0.98 -10.65 23.85
C GLU A 323 -0.60 -11.95 23.14
N PHE A 324 -0.75 -11.95 21.81
CA PHE A 324 -0.31 -12.99 20.90
C PHE A 324 0.56 -12.39 19.82
N VAL A 325 1.59 -13.12 19.43
CA VAL A 325 2.39 -12.84 18.23
C VAL A 325 2.14 -13.99 17.25
N ILE A 326 1.63 -13.65 16.08
CA ILE A 326 1.56 -14.56 14.93
C ILE A 326 2.74 -14.22 14.02
N SER A 327 3.61 -15.19 13.76
CA SER A 327 4.78 -15.02 12.88
C SER A 327 4.81 -16.09 11.80
N TRP A 328 5.45 -15.79 10.68
CA TRP A 328 5.59 -16.72 9.56
C TRP A 328 6.96 -16.65 8.91
N TYR A 329 7.30 -17.71 8.19
CA TYR A 329 8.54 -17.83 7.45
C TYR A 329 8.31 -18.72 6.23
N PHE A 330 7.95 -18.11 5.10
CA PHE A 330 7.80 -18.76 3.79
C PHE A 330 8.87 -18.22 2.84
N PRO A 331 10.13 -18.66 2.97
CA PRO A 331 11.26 -17.93 2.39
C PRO A 331 11.26 -17.97 0.86
N ASN A 332 10.66 -19.00 0.24
CA ASN A 332 10.82 -19.31 -1.17
C ASN A 332 9.72 -18.66 -2.03
N ARG A 333 10.15 -18.02 -3.12
CA ARG A 333 9.32 -17.30 -4.09
C ARG A 333 9.66 -17.76 -5.50
N VAL A 334 8.65 -17.75 -6.37
CA VAL A 334 8.85 -18.01 -7.80
C VAL A 334 9.76 -16.95 -8.40
N LYS A 335 10.84 -17.37 -9.07
CA LYS A 335 11.78 -16.48 -9.77
C LYS A 335 11.23 -16.05 -11.12
N ALA A 336 10.09 -15.36 -11.11
CA ALA A 336 9.44 -14.79 -12.29
C ALA A 336 8.36 -13.79 -11.87
N TRP A 337 8.02 -12.90 -12.80
CA TRP A 337 6.78 -12.15 -12.75
C TRP A 337 5.67 -13.00 -13.40
N ILE A 338 4.56 -13.21 -12.69
CA ILE A 338 3.44 -14.03 -13.16
C ILE A 338 2.25 -13.10 -13.36
N GLU A 339 1.77 -12.97 -14.61
CA GLU A 339 0.66 -12.07 -14.97
C GLU A 339 -0.36 -12.71 -15.92
N PHE A 340 0.10 -13.47 -16.92
CA PHE A 340 -0.76 -14.08 -17.94
C PHE A 340 -0.80 -15.59 -17.84
N ASP A 341 -1.76 -16.21 -18.55
CA ASP A 341 -1.95 -17.66 -18.59
C ASP A 341 -0.67 -18.40 -19.02
N GLU A 342 0.11 -17.84 -19.95
CA GLU A 342 1.38 -18.44 -20.37
C GLU A 342 2.40 -18.55 -19.22
N ASP A 343 2.51 -17.50 -18.38
CA ASP A 343 3.41 -17.56 -17.22
C ASP A 343 2.90 -18.55 -16.21
N TYR A 344 1.58 -18.55 -15.97
CA TYR A 344 0.97 -19.46 -15.02
C TYR A 344 1.16 -20.93 -15.46
N ASP A 345 1.04 -21.21 -16.76
CA ASP A 345 1.29 -22.54 -17.32
C ASP A 345 2.75 -22.96 -17.16
N LYS A 346 3.72 -22.05 -17.40
CA LYS A 346 5.15 -22.31 -17.17
C LYS A 346 5.44 -22.56 -15.69
N PHE A 347 4.83 -21.76 -14.82
CA PHE A 347 4.88 -21.95 -13.37
C PHE A 347 4.35 -23.34 -12.98
N ALA A 348 3.17 -23.73 -13.47
CA ALA A 348 2.54 -25.02 -13.17
C ALA A 348 3.36 -26.22 -13.67
N LYS A 349 4.15 -26.04 -14.74
CA LYS A 349 5.09 -27.05 -15.26
C LYS A 349 6.44 -27.07 -14.52
N GLY A 350 6.67 -26.15 -13.58
CA GLY A 350 7.93 -26.04 -12.84
C GLY A 350 9.08 -25.48 -13.67
N GLU A 351 8.79 -24.67 -14.68
CA GLU A 351 9.79 -24.10 -15.58
C GLU A 351 10.53 -22.88 -15.00
N TYR A 352 10.03 -22.32 -13.90
CA TYR A 352 10.68 -21.22 -13.19
C TYR A 352 11.51 -21.70 -12.00
N GLY A 353 12.61 -20.98 -11.75
CA GLY A 353 13.44 -21.18 -10.58
C GLY A 353 12.81 -20.63 -9.29
N THR A 354 13.58 -20.68 -8.22
CA THR A 354 13.19 -20.13 -6.91
C THR A 354 14.20 -19.07 -6.47
N VAL A 355 13.70 -17.99 -5.88
CA VAL A 355 14.47 -16.97 -5.13
C VAL A 355 13.92 -16.89 -3.72
N ARG A 356 14.63 -16.20 -2.82
CA ARG A 356 14.20 -16.05 -1.43
C ARG A 356 13.87 -14.60 -1.08
N ASN A 357 12.98 -14.40 -0.10
CA ASN A 357 12.68 -13.08 0.47
C ASN A 357 13.82 -12.58 1.38
N HIS A 358 13.97 -11.27 1.51
CA HIS A 358 15.01 -10.60 2.30
C HIS A 358 15.07 -11.05 3.75
N TYR A 359 13.91 -11.18 4.41
CA TYR A 359 13.86 -11.61 5.82
C TYR A 359 14.47 -13.00 6.05
N ALA A 360 14.64 -13.82 5.01
CA ALA A 360 15.30 -15.12 5.10
C ALA A 360 16.82 -15.01 5.38
N SER A 361 17.43 -13.85 5.12
CA SER A 361 18.82 -13.56 5.50
C SER A 361 18.97 -13.26 7.00
N ARG A 362 17.87 -12.91 7.68
CA ARG A 362 17.83 -12.47 9.08
C ARG A 362 17.28 -13.50 10.04
N PHE A 363 16.29 -14.27 9.58
CA PHE A 363 15.58 -15.24 10.40
C PHE A 363 15.71 -16.64 9.83
N LYS A 364 15.67 -17.64 10.70
CA LYS A 364 15.75 -19.06 10.32
C LYS A 364 14.38 -19.71 10.15
N ASN A 365 13.38 -19.23 10.89
CA ASN A 365 12.02 -19.75 10.91
C ASN A 365 11.09 -18.77 11.66
N ALA A 366 9.79 -19.05 11.69
CA ALA A 366 8.77 -18.25 12.33
C ALA A 366 8.93 -18.18 13.86
N TRP A 367 9.49 -19.22 14.49
CA TRP A 367 9.77 -19.18 15.93
C TRP A 367 10.84 -18.13 16.25
N ASP A 368 11.93 -18.11 15.48
CA ASP A 368 13.03 -17.13 15.57
C ASP A 368 12.52 -15.70 15.35
N VAL A 369 11.62 -15.48 14.38
CA VAL A 369 10.93 -14.19 14.18
C VAL A 369 10.15 -13.79 15.44
N GLY A 370 9.34 -14.69 16.00
CA GLY A 370 8.51 -14.38 17.17
C GLY A 370 9.35 -14.12 18.43
N GLU A 371 10.45 -14.86 18.62
CA GLU A 371 11.41 -14.60 19.69
C GLU A 371 12.03 -13.21 19.57
N TYR A 372 12.47 -12.84 18.36
CA TYR A 372 13.00 -11.50 18.10
C TYR A 372 11.98 -10.41 18.44
N VAL A 373 10.72 -10.57 18.02
CA VAL A 373 9.64 -9.63 18.30
C VAL A 373 9.44 -9.48 19.81
N TYR A 374 9.35 -10.57 20.58
CA TYR A 374 9.19 -10.47 22.03
C TYR A 374 10.41 -9.86 22.74
N GLN A 375 11.62 -10.18 22.28
CA GLN A 375 12.87 -9.63 22.85
C GLN A 375 12.99 -8.12 22.62
N HIS A 376 12.42 -7.61 21.53
CA HIS A 376 12.54 -6.20 21.12
C HIS A 376 11.21 -5.44 21.13
N MET A 377 10.15 -6.02 21.71
CA MET A 377 8.77 -5.52 21.66
C MET A 377 8.68 -4.05 22.06
N GLU A 378 9.30 -3.66 23.18
CA GLU A 378 9.25 -2.29 23.69
C GLU A 378 9.78 -1.27 22.65
N ARG A 379 10.92 -1.58 22.02
CA ARG A 379 11.54 -0.70 21.02
C ARG A 379 10.73 -0.66 19.72
N LEU A 380 10.28 -1.82 19.25
CA LEU A 380 9.50 -1.96 18.02
C LEU A 380 8.14 -1.25 18.13
N GLU A 381 7.46 -1.43 19.25
CA GLU A 381 6.20 -0.74 19.54
C GLU A 381 6.45 0.76 19.71
N LYS A 382 7.47 1.17 20.48
CA LYS A 382 7.75 2.60 20.69
C LYS A 382 7.93 3.33 19.35
N GLY A 383 8.77 2.81 18.46
CA GLY A 383 8.98 3.44 17.14
C GLY A 383 7.70 3.54 16.31
N SER A 384 6.89 2.47 16.34
CA SER A 384 5.60 2.43 15.63
C SER A 384 4.57 3.39 16.22
N ARG A 385 4.51 3.49 17.55
CA ARG A 385 3.65 4.42 18.31
C ARG A 385 4.05 5.87 18.10
N ASP A 386 5.36 6.15 18.06
CA ASP A 386 5.86 7.50 17.83
C ASP A 386 5.46 7.98 16.44
N PHE A 387 5.55 7.10 15.42
CA PHE A 387 5.04 7.39 14.08
C PHE A 387 3.51 7.59 14.07
N GLN A 388 2.73 6.69 14.67
CA GLN A 388 1.28 6.83 14.80
C GLN A 388 0.90 8.19 15.41
N LYS A 389 1.50 8.54 16.55
CA LYS A 389 1.22 9.80 17.27
C LYS A 389 1.61 11.01 16.44
N ALA A 390 2.76 10.98 15.76
CA ALA A 390 3.20 12.07 14.90
C ALA A 390 2.19 12.31 13.76
N MET A 391 1.73 11.24 13.10
CA MET A 391 0.76 11.32 12.01
C MET A 391 -0.64 11.71 12.47
N PHE A 392 -1.22 11.04 13.48
CA PHE A 392 -2.64 11.20 13.80
C PHE A 392 -2.93 12.17 14.94
N HIS A 393 -1.99 12.38 15.87
CA HIS A 393 -2.23 13.16 17.10
C HIS A 393 -1.46 14.48 17.15
N LYS A 394 -0.41 14.62 16.32
CA LYS A 394 0.40 15.84 16.22
C LYS A 394 0.23 16.58 14.90
N THR A 395 -0.16 15.88 13.83
CA THR A 395 -0.44 16.54 12.56
C THR A 395 -1.83 17.17 12.59
N THR A 396 -1.94 18.44 12.19
CA THR A 396 -3.18 19.22 12.23
C THR A 396 -3.85 19.33 10.85
N PHE A 397 -3.43 18.54 9.87
CA PHE A 397 -4.10 18.43 8.59
C PHE A 397 -5.52 17.86 8.73
N PRO A 398 -6.39 18.05 7.73
CA PRO A 398 -7.66 17.35 7.66
C PRO A 398 -7.46 15.84 7.77
N TYR A 399 -8.36 15.14 8.46
CA TYR A 399 -8.17 13.73 8.78
C TYR A 399 -8.10 12.86 7.53
N TYR A 400 -8.90 13.20 6.50
CA TYR A 400 -8.87 12.48 5.23
C TYR A 400 -7.54 12.63 4.48
N VAL A 401 -6.77 13.70 4.72
CA VAL A 401 -5.41 13.85 4.16
C VAL A 401 -4.45 12.88 4.86
N ILE A 402 -4.50 12.81 6.19
CA ILE A 402 -3.71 11.84 6.97
C ILE A 402 -4.08 10.40 6.57
N ASP A 403 -5.37 10.11 6.38
CA ASP A 403 -5.85 8.83 5.85
C ASP A 403 -5.29 8.54 4.45
N ALA A 404 -5.29 9.51 3.53
CA ALA A 404 -4.74 9.33 2.18
C ALA A 404 -3.25 8.96 2.22
N LEU A 405 -2.46 9.68 3.03
CA LEU A 405 -1.04 9.44 3.19
C LEU A 405 -0.75 8.05 3.77
N THR A 406 -1.44 7.70 4.85
CA THR A 406 -1.13 6.49 5.63
C THR A 406 -1.75 5.23 5.05
N ALA A 407 -2.94 5.34 4.43
CA ALA A 407 -3.60 4.18 3.86
C ALA A 407 -2.93 3.67 2.58
N ASN A 408 -2.16 4.50 1.87
CA ASN A 408 -1.39 4.07 0.71
C ASN A 408 0.00 3.51 1.06
N ILE A 409 0.43 3.57 2.35
CA ILE A 409 1.62 2.85 2.84
C ILE A 409 1.42 1.33 2.75
N THR A 410 0.18 0.84 2.84
CA THR A 410 -0.12 -0.60 2.78
C THR A 410 0.29 -1.24 1.46
N ASN A 411 0.35 -0.47 0.36
CA ASN A 411 0.81 -0.95 -0.94
C ASN A 411 2.22 -1.57 -0.84
N LEU A 412 3.13 -0.91 -0.13
CA LEU A 412 4.50 -1.38 0.15
C LEU A 412 4.55 -2.70 0.94
N ARG A 413 3.51 -3.01 1.72
CA ARG A 413 3.41 -4.21 2.58
C ARG A 413 2.51 -5.29 2.00
N SER A 414 1.98 -5.05 0.81
CA SER A 414 1.19 -6.01 0.04
C SER A 414 2.10 -6.92 -0.80
N ASN A 415 1.52 -7.92 -1.48
CA ASN A 415 2.24 -8.71 -2.49
C ASN A 415 2.56 -7.93 -3.78
N LEU A 416 2.26 -6.62 -3.83
CA LEU A 416 2.79 -5.72 -4.85
C LEU A 416 4.32 -5.67 -4.83
N CYS A 417 4.91 -5.52 -3.64
CA CYS A 417 6.33 -5.23 -3.47
C CYS A 417 7.11 -6.45 -2.99
N PHE A 418 8.26 -6.67 -3.61
CA PHE A 418 9.18 -7.77 -3.36
C PHE A 418 10.45 -7.18 -2.75
N TRP A 419 10.92 -7.80 -1.67
CA TRP A 419 12.25 -7.55 -1.14
C TRP A 419 13.00 -8.86 -1.13
N LEU A 420 13.98 -8.99 -2.02
CA LEU A 420 14.69 -10.24 -2.29
C LEU A 420 15.88 -10.42 -1.34
N GLU A 421 16.34 -11.66 -1.20
CA GLU A 421 17.44 -12.06 -0.29
C GLU A 421 18.76 -11.29 -0.52
N ASP A 422 19.01 -10.83 -1.74
CA ASP A 422 20.18 -10.02 -2.10
C ASP A 422 20.02 -8.53 -1.74
N GLY A 423 18.87 -8.15 -1.18
CA GLY A 423 18.52 -6.78 -0.84
C GLY A 423 17.78 -6.03 -1.97
N THR A 424 17.59 -6.63 -3.15
CA THR A 424 16.89 -5.97 -4.26
C THR A 424 15.43 -5.74 -3.92
N PHE A 425 14.98 -4.48 -4.05
CA PHE A 425 13.58 -4.09 -3.95
C PHE A 425 12.98 -3.86 -5.34
N ALA A 426 11.84 -4.49 -5.60
CA ALA A 426 11.10 -4.39 -6.85
C ALA A 426 9.60 -4.60 -6.59
N GLY A 427 8.74 -4.46 -7.60
CA GLY A 427 7.32 -4.81 -7.44
C GLY A 427 6.56 -4.78 -8.75
N PHE A 428 5.32 -5.26 -8.74
CA PHE A 428 4.40 -5.11 -9.88
C PHE A 428 3.90 -3.66 -10.02
N GLU A 429 3.06 -3.38 -11.02
CA GLU A 429 2.22 -2.17 -11.02
C GLU A 429 1.05 -2.30 -10.03
N GLY A 430 0.42 -3.47 -10.03
CA GLY A 430 -0.74 -3.80 -9.22
C GLY A 430 -0.86 -5.31 -9.01
N ILE A 431 -1.86 -5.72 -8.23
CA ILE A 431 -2.17 -7.14 -8.05
C ILE A 431 -3.66 -7.41 -8.31
N ARG A 432 -3.97 -8.44 -9.09
CA ARG A 432 -5.33 -8.98 -9.22
C ARG A 432 -5.64 -9.85 -7.98
N ASP A 433 -6.82 -10.46 -7.96
CA ASP A 433 -7.23 -11.31 -6.83
C ASP A 433 -6.24 -12.46 -6.55
N TYR A 434 -5.63 -13.02 -7.61
CA TYR A 434 -4.79 -14.23 -7.50
C TYR A 434 -3.47 -14.17 -8.28
N ILE A 435 -3.11 -13.04 -8.89
CA ILE A 435 -1.93 -12.92 -9.76
C ILE A 435 -1.44 -11.47 -9.81
N GLY A 436 -0.21 -11.23 -10.24
CA GLY A 436 0.30 -9.87 -10.46
C GLY A 436 -0.37 -9.18 -11.65
N CYS A 437 -0.17 -7.86 -11.76
CA CYS A 437 -0.58 -7.06 -12.90
C CYS A 437 0.52 -6.04 -13.22
N GLY A 438 0.97 -6.02 -14.47
CA GLY A 438 2.12 -5.26 -14.93
C GLY A 438 3.44 -5.83 -14.42
N TYR A 439 4.16 -6.54 -15.29
CA TYR A 439 5.43 -7.18 -14.93
C TYR A 439 6.52 -6.21 -14.42
N GLY A 440 7.04 -6.50 -13.24
CA GLY A 440 8.18 -5.80 -12.65
C GLY A 440 7.94 -4.32 -12.38
N SER A 441 8.99 -3.63 -11.91
CA SER A 441 8.87 -2.21 -11.53
C SER A 441 8.81 -1.35 -12.78
N VAL A 442 7.61 -1.18 -13.31
CA VAL A 442 7.34 -0.47 -14.57
C VAL A 442 7.67 1.01 -14.42
N PRO A 443 8.72 1.53 -15.08
CA PRO A 443 9.23 2.86 -14.77
C PRO A 443 8.18 3.96 -14.83
N HIS A 444 7.31 3.93 -15.85
CA HIS A 444 6.28 4.97 -16.04
C HIS A 444 5.18 4.98 -14.97
N VAL A 445 4.81 3.82 -14.39
CA VAL A 445 3.83 3.77 -13.29
C VAL A 445 4.50 4.18 -11.98
N TRP A 446 5.73 3.73 -11.78
CA TRP A 446 6.51 4.02 -10.59
C TRP A 446 7.01 5.48 -10.55
N ASN A 447 6.88 6.26 -11.62
CA ASN A 447 7.08 7.71 -11.61
C ASN A 447 6.24 8.42 -10.54
N TYR A 448 5.03 7.92 -10.31
CA TYR A 448 4.07 8.54 -9.40
C TYR A 448 4.38 8.19 -7.95
N GLU A 449 5.00 7.03 -7.70
CA GLU A 449 5.32 6.54 -6.36
C GLU A 449 6.28 7.51 -5.62
N GLN A 450 5.83 8.02 -4.46
CA GLN A 450 6.66 8.83 -3.57
C GLN A 450 6.78 8.24 -2.14
N THR A 451 5.86 7.36 -1.72
CA THR A 451 5.83 6.78 -0.38
C THR A 451 7.14 6.07 0.02
N VAL A 452 7.62 5.12 -0.77
CA VAL A 452 8.88 4.38 -0.57
C VAL A 452 10.07 5.33 -0.65
N ALA A 453 10.07 6.23 -1.62
CA ALA A 453 11.17 7.17 -1.84
C ALA A 453 11.48 8.05 -0.62
N PHE A 454 10.47 8.43 0.17
CA PHE A 454 10.65 9.23 1.38
C PHE A 454 10.69 8.40 2.66
N LEU A 455 9.89 7.32 2.77
CA LEU A 455 9.85 6.49 3.98
C LEU A 455 11.04 5.52 4.08
N PHE A 456 11.50 4.97 2.95
CA PHE A 456 12.57 3.97 2.88
C PHE A 456 13.48 4.20 1.66
N PRO A 457 14.19 5.35 1.59
CA PRO A 457 15.01 5.71 0.42
C PRO A 457 16.11 4.70 0.09
N GLU A 458 16.59 3.92 1.08
CA GLU A 458 17.55 2.83 0.83
C GLU A 458 16.96 1.69 -0.02
N LEU A 459 15.66 1.40 0.09
CA LEU A 459 14.99 0.42 -0.78
C LEU A 459 14.85 0.98 -2.19
N GLU A 460 14.40 2.24 -2.30
CA GLU A 460 14.22 2.93 -3.59
C GLU A 460 15.51 3.01 -4.41
N LYS A 461 16.65 3.27 -3.73
CA LYS A 461 17.98 3.23 -4.30
C LYS A 461 18.30 1.90 -5.00
N THR A 462 17.83 0.78 -4.46
CA THR A 462 18.04 -0.53 -5.11
C THR A 462 17.25 -0.67 -6.39
N MET A 463 16.03 -0.12 -6.46
CA MET A 463 15.23 -0.09 -7.69
C MET A 463 15.94 0.70 -8.80
N ARG A 464 16.53 1.86 -8.47
CA ARG A 464 17.37 2.65 -9.40
C ARG A 464 18.59 1.87 -9.90
N ASN A 465 19.23 1.08 -9.04
CA ASN A 465 20.34 0.23 -9.47
C ASN A 465 19.89 -0.78 -10.53
N VAL A 466 18.71 -1.39 -10.40
CA VAL A 466 18.23 -2.35 -11.40
C VAL A 466 17.87 -1.65 -12.71
N GLU A 467 17.08 -0.57 -12.66
CA GLU A 467 16.68 0.20 -13.85
C GLU A 467 17.89 0.63 -14.71
N PHE A 468 18.92 1.21 -14.08
CA PHE A 468 20.05 1.77 -14.83
C PHE A 468 21.19 0.78 -15.06
N LEU A 469 21.49 -0.11 -14.11
CA LEU A 469 22.67 -0.98 -14.22
C LEU A 469 22.34 -2.35 -14.84
N GLN A 470 21.07 -2.72 -14.96
CA GLN A 470 20.65 -4.01 -15.51
C GLN A 470 19.67 -3.86 -16.68
N GLU A 471 18.68 -2.96 -16.58
CA GLU A 471 17.61 -2.83 -17.59
C GLU A 471 17.90 -1.79 -18.69
N THR A 472 18.95 -0.98 -18.52
CA THR A 472 19.40 -0.01 -19.51
C THR A 472 20.57 -0.57 -20.31
N ASP A 473 20.41 -0.64 -21.63
CA ASP A 473 21.44 -1.20 -22.51
C ASP A 473 22.62 -0.23 -22.73
N GLU A 474 23.56 -0.60 -23.61
CA GLU A 474 24.75 0.22 -23.88
C GLU A 474 24.44 1.47 -24.72
N GLU A 475 23.33 1.48 -25.46
CA GLU A 475 22.91 2.64 -26.26
C GLU A 475 22.15 3.66 -25.41
N GLY A 476 21.78 3.30 -24.19
CA GLY A 476 21.01 4.10 -23.25
C GLY A 476 19.51 3.78 -23.23
N CYS A 477 19.04 2.79 -23.97
CA CYS A 477 17.63 2.44 -23.99
C CYS A 477 17.26 1.67 -22.72
N MET A 478 16.33 2.19 -21.93
CA MET A 478 15.78 1.53 -20.74
C MET A 478 14.62 0.59 -21.09
N SER A 479 14.62 -0.61 -20.50
CA SER A 479 13.48 -1.53 -20.65
C SER A 479 12.26 -1.03 -19.88
N THR A 480 11.07 -1.21 -20.43
CA THR A 480 9.81 -0.88 -19.76
C THR A 480 9.42 -1.87 -18.67
N ARG A 481 10.08 -3.04 -18.60
CA ARG A 481 9.79 -4.10 -17.64
C ARG A 481 11.09 -4.62 -17.02
N MET A 482 11.04 -4.97 -15.74
CA MET A 482 12.21 -5.39 -14.95
C MET A 482 12.41 -6.92 -14.96
N PHE A 483 12.79 -7.50 -16.10
CA PHE A 483 12.92 -8.96 -16.25
C PHE A 483 14.27 -9.50 -15.78
N SER A 484 15.32 -8.70 -15.85
CA SER A 484 16.69 -9.08 -15.49
C SER A 484 16.86 -9.44 -14.01
N VAL A 485 16.01 -8.88 -13.13
CA VAL A 485 15.98 -9.23 -11.69
C VAL A 485 15.76 -10.72 -11.44
N PHE A 486 15.18 -11.43 -12.42
CA PHE A 486 14.93 -12.87 -12.40
C PHE A 486 15.74 -13.64 -13.44
N ASP A 487 16.85 -13.08 -13.93
CA ASP A 487 17.70 -13.63 -15.00
C ASP A 487 16.93 -13.93 -16.30
N GLN A 488 15.78 -13.28 -16.51
CA GLN A 488 14.99 -13.41 -17.72
C GLN A 488 15.55 -12.48 -18.80
N GLU A 489 15.34 -12.84 -20.08
CA GLU A 489 15.78 -12.01 -21.19
C GLU A 489 15.11 -10.63 -21.10
N ARG A 490 15.89 -9.56 -21.28
CA ARG A 490 15.40 -8.17 -21.24
C ARG A 490 14.16 -8.04 -22.13
N TYR A 491 13.14 -7.38 -21.60
CA TYR A 491 11.87 -7.22 -22.31
C TYR A 491 12.06 -6.35 -23.56
N LYS A 492 11.74 -6.91 -24.73
CA LYS A 492 11.94 -6.30 -26.05
C LYS A 492 10.69 -5.52 -26.47
N MET A 493 10.49 -4.34 -25.87
CA MET A 493 9.42 -3.39 -26.20
C MET A 493 10.00 -2.06 -26.69
N VAL A 494 9.17 -1.25 -27.35
CA VAL A 494 9.44 0.19 -27.55
C VAL A 494 9.65 0.82 -26.16
N PRO A 495 10.73 1.59 -25.93
CA PRO A 495 10.95 2.24 -24.65
C PRO A 495 9.83 3.22 -24.33
N ALA A 496 9.41 3.24 -23.06
CA ALA A 496 8.45 4.22 -22.55
C ALA A 496 9.18 5.53 -22.30
N CYS A 497 8.78 6.57 -23.02
CA CYS A 497 9.40 7.89 -22.98
C CYS A 497 9.30 8.52 -21.59
N ASP A 498 8.10 8.52 -21.02
CA ASP A 498 7.85 8.99 -19.65
C ASP A 498 8.55 8.12 -18.60
N GLY A 499 8.64 6.81 -18.81
CA GLY A 499 9.32 5.88 -17.91
C GLY A 499 10.82 6.15 -17.80
N GLU A 500 11.53 6.22 -18.93
CA GLU A 500 12.98 6.47 -18.95
C GLU A 500 13.33 7.87 -18.42
N LEU A 501 12.64 8.90 -18.90
CA LEU A 501 12.85 10.28 -18.47
C LEU A 501 12.50 10.47 -16.99
N GLY A 502 11.41 9.86 -16.53
CA GLY A 502 11.00 9.93 -15.13
C GLY A 502 11.96 9.21 -14.20
N SER A 503 12.52 8.06 -14.60
CA SER A 503 13.60 7.38 -13.87
C SER A 503 14.85 8.25 -13.73
N ILE A 504 15.19 9.08 -14.72
CA ILE A 504 16.30 10.06 -14.63
C ILE A 504 16.02 11.10 -13.54
N VAL A 505 14.81 11.67 -13.51
CA VAL A 505 14.41 12.63 -12.45
C VAL A 505 14.46 11.97 -11.07
N ARG A 506 14.02 10.70 -10.98
CA ARG A 506 14.02 9.95 -9.72
C ARG A 506 15.42 9.65 -9.19
N ILE A 507 16.44 9.44 -10.04
CA ILE A 507 17.85 9.36 -9.55
C ILE A 507 18.19 10.61 -8.74
N TYR A 508 17.89 11.79 -9.28
CA TYR A 508 18.22 13.05 -8.60
C TYR A 508 17.42 13.22 -7.30
N ARG A 509 16.11 12.91 -7.30
CA ARG A 509 15.29 12.88 -6.07
C ARG A 509 15.89 11.96 -5.00
N ASP A 510 16.24 10.72 -5.37
CA ASP A 510 16.75 9.72 -4.43
C ASP A 510 18.14 10.11 -3.92
N PHE A 511 19.00 10.65 -4.79
CA PHE A 511 20.28 11.26 -4.41
C PHE A 511 20.09 12.41 -3.41
N LYS A 512 19.14 13.31 -3.64
CA LYS A 512 18.85 14.44 -2.74
C LYS A 512 18.34 13.99 -1.39
N ASN A 513 17.53 12.93 -1.35
CA ASN A 513 17.07 12.33 -0.09
C ASN A 513 18.21 11.66 0.68
N LEU A 514 19.17 11.02 0.01
CA LEU A 514 20.23 10.25 0.67
C LEU A 514 21.51 11.05 0.96
N GLY A 515 21.84 12.01 0.09
CA GLY A 515 23.13 12.69 0.03
C GLY A 515 24.28 11.80 -0.45
N ASP A 516 23.98 10.68 -1.13
CA ASP A 516 24.95 9.66 -1.51
C ASP A 516 25.56 9.92 -2.91
N VAL A 517 26.71 10.59 -2.91
CA VAL A 517 27.46 10.90 -4.15
C VAL A 517 27.99 9.64 -4.84
N GLU A 518 28.29 8.58 -4.09
CA GLU A 518 28.84 7.35 -4.68
C GLU A 518 27.76 6.53 -5.39
N PHE A 519 26.53 6.54 -4.87
CA PHE A 519 25.35 6.08 -5.61
C PHE A 519 25.20 6.81 -6.94
N LEU A 520 25.24 8.13 -6.90
CA LEU A 520 25.10 8.95 -8.10
C LEU A 520 26.23 8.68 -9.11
N ARG A 521 27.48 8.63 -8.63
CA ARG A 521 28.67 8.32 -9.46
C ARG A 521 28.57 6.96 -10.15
N LYS A 522 28.05 5.95 -9.43
CA LYS A 522 27.88 4.59 -9.96
C LYS A 522 26.87 4.52 -11.09
N ILE A 523 25.76 5.26 -10.97
CA ILE A 523 24.66 5.23 -11.94
C ILE A 523 24.89 6.18 -13.13
N TRP A 524 25.61 7.28 -12.91
CA TRP A 524 25.77 8.36 -13.89
C TRP A 524 26.09 7.92 -15.32
N PRO A 525 27.03 6.98 -15.58
CA PRO A 525 27.34 6.58 -16.95
C PRO A 525 26.13 6.03 -17.73
N LYS A 526 25.23 5.31 -17.05
CA LYS A 526 24.01 4.78 -17.65
C LYS A 526 22.90 5.83 -17.71
N ALA A 527 22.84 6.73 -16.71
CA ALA A 527 21.87 7.82 -16.70
C ALA A 527 22.13 8.86 -17.82
N SER A 528 23.38 9.25 -18.03
CA SER A 528 23.74 10.17 -19.12
C SER A 528 23.57 9.51 -20.49
N ALA A 529 23.88 8.20 -20.62
CA ALA A 529 23.59 7.44 -21.83
C ALA A 529 22.09 7.40 -22.14
N ALA A 530 21.24 7.20 -21.12
CA ALA A 530 19.79 7.23 -21.26
C ALA A 530 19.28 8.62 -21.68
N MET A 531 19.74 9.70 -21.02
CA MET A 531 19.40 11.07 -21.42
C MET A 531 19.79 11.36 -22.89
N ASP A 532 20.99 10.91 -23.28
CA ASP A 532 21.48 11.03 -24.65
C ASP A 532 20.65 10.20 -25.64
N TYR A 533 20.21 9.00 -25.25
CA TYR A 533 19.30 8.17 -26.04
C TYR A 533 17.97 8.88 -26.22
N SER A 534 17.38 9.41 -25.15
CA SER A 534 16.10 10.10 -25.18
C SER A 534 16.10 11.26 -26.18
N MET A 535 17.16 12.08 -26.17
CA MET A 535 17.33 13.17 -27.14
C MET A 535 17.43 12.66 -28.60
N ARG A 536 18.16 11.57 -28.84
CA ARG A 536 18.28 11.00 -30.20
C ARG A 536 16.98 10.36 -30.69
N GLN A 537 16.21 9.78 -29.77
CA GLN A 537 15.04 8.97 -30.08
C GLN A 537 13.77 9.81 -30.24
N TRP A 538 13.63 10.88 -29.45
CA TRP A 538 12.37 11.63 -29.35
C TRP A 538 12.46 13.11 -29.73
N ASP A 539 13.63 13.74 -29.75
CA ASP A 539 13.85 15.12 -30.24
C ASP A 539 14.55 15.07 -31.62
N LEU A 540 13.76 14.77 -32.67
CA LEU A 540 14.29 14.41 -33.99
C LEU A 540 14.81 15.61 -34.79
N ASP A 541 14.32 16.81 -34.50
CA ASP A 541 14.77 18.05 -35.13
C ASP A 541 15.78 18.85 -34.28
N HIS A 542 16.08 18.36 -33.07
CA HIS A 542 17.04 18.93 -32.12
C HIS A 542 16.65 20.35 -31.70
N ASP A 543 15.35 20.63 -31.61
CA ASP A 543 14.81 21.89 -31.12
C ASP A 543 14.63 21.95 -29.60
N GLY A 544 14.85 20.82 -28.91
CA GLY A 544 14.70 20.68 -27.46
C GLY A 544 13.27 20.36 -27.03
N VAL A 545 12.40 19.98 -27.96
CA VAL A 545 11.02 19.53 -27.73
C VAL A 545 10.82 18.16 -28.40
N LEU A 546 10.05 17.28 -27.76
CA LEU A 546 9.90 15.90 -28.23
C LEU A 546 8.85 15.79 -29.34
N ASP A 547 9.27 15.44 -30.55
CA ASP A 547 8.40 15.30 -31.73
C ASP A 547 8.27 13.85 -32.24
N GLY A 548 9.11 12.94 -31.74
CA GLY A 548 9.16 11.53 -32.12
C GLY A 548 7.97 10.71 -31.62
N GLN A 549 8.03 9.38 -31.84
CA GLN A 549 7.05 8.42 -31.33
C GLN A 549 7.31 8.14 -29.85
N GLN A 550 6.38 8.54 -28.98
CA GLN A 550 6.56 8.54 -27.53
C GLN A 550 5.59 7.56 -26.89
N ASN A 551 6.03 6.35 -26.55
CA ASN A 551 5.23 5.40 -25.77
C ASN A 551 5.11 5.91 -24.33
N THR A 552 3.93 5.80 -23.73
CA THR A 552 3.61 6.38 -22.40
C THR A 552 2.90 5.38 -21.50
N THR A 553 2.69 5.77 -20.23
CA THR A 553 1.88 5.03 -19.25
C THR A 553 0.44 4.74 -19.69
N TYR A 554 -0.03 5.35 -20.77
CA TYR A 554 -1.34 5.09 -21.36
C TYR A 554 -1.32 3.93 -22.37
N ASP A 555 -0.34 3.02 -22.30
CA ASP A 555 -0.18 1.84 -23.16
C ASP A 555 -0.29 2.13 -24.67
N ILE A 556 -0.02 3.38 -25.07
CA ILE A 556 -0.15 3.91 -26.41
C ILE A 556 0.96 4.94 -26.67
N GLU A 557 1.15 5.27 -27.94
CA GLU A 557 2.10 6.30 -28.34
C GLU A 557 1.44 7.65 -28.61
N PHE A 558 2.04 8.72 -28.09
CA PHE A 558 1.83 10.07 -28.58
C PHE A 558 2.78 10.40 -29.72
N TYR A 559 2.32 11.26 -30.62
CA TYR A 559 3.08 11.74 -31.77
C TYR A 559 3.09 13.27 -31.80
N GLY A 560 4.25 13.84 -32.06
CA GLY A 560 4.49 15.29 -31.98
C GLY A 560 4.59 15.81 -30.55
N PRO A 561 4.93 17.10 -30.40
CA PRO A 561 5.06 17.76 -29.10
C PRO A 561 3.82 17.61 -28.24
N ASN A 562 4.01 17.19 -26.99
CA ASN A 562 2.92 17.04 -26.03
C ASN A 562 3.40 17.32 -24.59
N PRO A 563 2.58 18.02 -23.79
CA PRO A 563 3.05 18.55 -22.51
C PRO A 563 3.44 17.51 -21.46
N MET A 564 2.85 16.31 -21.51
CA MET A 564 3.14 15.27 -20.52
C MET A 564 4.61 14.85 -20.60
N THR A 565 5.07 14.34 -21.74
CA THR A 565 6.45 13.85 -21.88
C THR A 565 7.47 14.99 -21.97
N ASP A 566 7.13 16.10 -22.63
CA ASP A 566 8.00 17.29 -22.70
C ASP A 566 8.26 17.89 -21.32
N SER A 567 7.26 17.95 -20.44
CA SER A 567 7.48 18.44 -19.07
C SER A 567 8.47 17.54 -18.31
N ILE A 568 8.40 16.22 -18.47
CA ILE A 568 9.34 15.28 -17.83
C ILE A 568 10.74 15.43 -18.45
N PHE A 569 10.83 15.61 -19.77
CA PHE A 569 12.10 15.85 -20.47
C PHE A 569 12.82 17.09 -19.95
N LEU A 570 12.10 18.20 -19.79
CA LEU A 570 12.64 19.44 -19.22
C LEU A 570 13.10 19.26 -17.77
N ALA A 571 12.34 18.51 -16.95
CA ALA A 571 12.75 18.16 -15.59
C ALA A 571 14.02 17.29 -15.58
N ALA A 572 14.08 16.27 -16.44
CA ALA A 572 15.21 15.35 -16.57
C ALA A 572 16.48 16.09 -17.00
N LEU A 573 16.41 16.97 -18.00
CA LEU A 573 17.53 17.81 -18.42
C LEU A 573 18.06 18.67 -17.26
N LYS A 574 17.17 19.35 -16.53
CA LYS A 574 17.54 20.19 -15.39
C LYS A 574 18.21 19.39 -14.27
N CYS A 575 17.69 18.20 -13.95
CA CYS A 575 18.31 17.27 -13.02
C CYS A 575 19.70 16.82 -13.52
N CYS A 576 19.83 16.47 -14.80
CA CYS A 576 21.09 16.06 -15.40
C CYS A 576 22.16 17.15 -15.39
N VAL A 577 21.79 18.43 -15.58
CA VAL A 577 22.71 19.56 -15.43
C VAL A 577 23.30 19.61 -14.02
N GLU A 578 22.46 19.48 -12.98
CA GLU A 578 22.93 19.48 -11.60
C GLU A 578 23.75 18.23 -11.25
N MET A 579 23.33 17.05 -11.69
CA MET A 579 24.09 15.80 -11.48
C MET A 579 25.47 15.85 -12.15
N ALA A 580 25.53 16.33 -13.40
CA ALA A 580 26.77 16.50 -14.14
C ALA A 580 27.72 17.48 -13.44
N ASP A 581 27.21 18.62 -12.95
CA ASP A 581 27.99 19.60 -12.21
C ASP A 581 28.58 19.02 -10.92
N ILE A 582 27.77 18.29 -10.14
CA ILE A 582 28.21 17.61 -8.91
C ILE A 582 29.32 16.59 -9.18
N LEU A 583 29.25 15.89 -10.31
CA LEU A 583 30.22 14.88 -10.71
C LEU A 583 31.43 15.44 -11.45
N GLY A 584 31.41 16.72 -11.84
CA GLY A 584 32.46 17.38 -12.62
C GLY A 584 32.44 17.03 -14.12
N ASP A 585 31.32 16.56 -14.65
CA ASP A 585 31.13 16.20 -16.06
C ASP A 585 30.69 17.42 -16.89
N VAL A 586 31.64 18.34 -17.13
CA VAL A 586 31.40 19.60 -17.83
C VAL A 586 30.80 19.40 -19.24
N PRO A 587 31.25 18.43 -20.08
CA PRO A 587 30.66 18.22 -21.41
C PRO A 587 29.16 17.92 -21.39
N HIS A 588 28.71 17.01 -20.51
CA HIS A 588 27.29 16.70 -20.40
C HIS A 588 26.50 17.86 -19.78
N LYS A 589 27.07 18.53 -18.77
CA LYS A 589 26.46 19.73 -18.17
C LYS A 589 26.14 20.79 -19.22
N ASP A 590 27.13 21.20 -20.02
CA ASP A 590 26.97 22.26 -21.01
C ASP A 590 25.97 21.87 -22.10
N LYS A 591 26.04 20.61 -22.57
CA LYS A 591 25.09 20.05 -23.56
C LYS A 591 23.65 20.09 -23.06
N TYR A 592 23.39 19.55 -21.86
CA TYR A 592 22.04 19.47 -21.33
C TYR A 592 21.46 20.84 -20.95
N GLU A 593 22.30 21.76 -20.47
CA GLU A 593 21.88 23.14 -20.18
C GLU A 593 21.47 23.86 -21.47
N GLU A 594 22.23 23.73 -22.56
CA GLU A 594 21.87 24.32 -23.86
C GLU A 594 20.49 23.86 -24.33
N VAL A 595 20.25 22.54 -24.29
CA VAL A 595 18.97 21.94 -24.70
C VAL A 595 17.84 22.39 -23.78
N TYR A 596 18.05 22.40 -22.45
CA TYR A 596 17.05 22.85 -21.50
C TYR A 596 16.64 24.32 -21.71
N GLN A 597 17.61 25.22 -21.93
CA GLN A 597 17.33 26.63 -22.16
C GLN A 597 16.53 26.88 -23.43
N LYS A 598 16.81 26.12 -24.49
CA LYS A 598 16.07 26.18 -25.77
C LYS A 598 14.68 25.54 -25.63
N GLY A 599 14.62 24.31 -25.13
CA GLY A 599 13.42 23.50 -25.00
C GLY A 599 12.36 24.15 -24.12
N LYS A 600 12.72 24.71 -22.95
CA LYS A 600 11.73 25.31 -22.04
C LYS A 600 10.95 26.48 -22.66
N LEU A 601 11.62 27.27 -23.51
CA LEU A 601 10.98 28.40 -24.20
C LEU A 601 10.12 27.91 -25.35
N ARG A 602 10.64 26.95 -26.12
CA ARG A 602 9.98 26.39 -27.29
C ARG A 602 8.75 25.57 -26.94
N ALA A 603 8.85 24.70 -25.95
CA ALA A 603 7.75 23.89 -25.44
C ALA A 603 6.58 24.75 -24.98
N ASP A 604 6.87 25.82 -24.22
CA ASP A 604 5.86 26.76 -23.75
C ASP A 604 5.19 27.52 -24.89
N GLU A 605 5.97 28.11 -25.80
CA GLU A 605 5.46 28.84 -26.98
C GLU A 605 4.57 27.95 -27.87
N LEU A 606 4.98 26.69 -28.06
CA LEU A 606 4.31 25.79 -28.98
C LEU A 606 3.01 25.22 -28.41
N MET A 607 3.03 24.80 -27.14
CA MET A 607 1.96 23.98 -26.57
C MET A 607 0.99 24.77 -25.68
N PHE A 608 1.37 25.93 -25.13
CA PHE A 608 0.46 26.71 -24.29
C PHE A 608 -0.57 27.44 -25.15
N ASN A 609 -1.85 27.09 -25.01
CA ASN A 609 -2.92 27.69 -25.82
C ASN A 609 -3.46 29.03 -25.27
N GLY A 610 -2.89 29.54 -24.17
CA GLY A 610 -3.36 30.71 -23.43
C GLY A 610 -4.13 30.38 -22.14
N GLU A 611 -4.54 29.13 -21.93
CA GLU A 611 -5.17 28.66 -20.68
C GLU A 611 -4.47 27.39 -20.14
N TYR A 612 -4.18 26.40 -20.99
CA TYR A 612 -3.54 25.12 -20.67
C TYR A 612 -2.67 24.62 -21.84
N TYR A 613 -1.91 23.54 -21.62
CA TYR A 613 -1.04 22.96 -22.63
C TYR A 613 -1.74 21.88 -23.46
N ILE A 614 -1.50 21.87 -24.77
CA ILE A 614 -2.11 20.94 -25.73
C ILE A 614 -1.06 20.11 -26.47
N GLN A 615 -1.48 18.97 -27.02
CA GLN A 615 -0.66 18.23 -27.98
C GLN A 615 -0.72 18.90 -29.36
N VAL A 616 0.46 19.05 -29.98
CA VAL A 616 0.64 19.74 -31.26
C VAL A 616 0.97 18.74 -32.36
N GLN A 617 -0.04 18.46 -33.18
CA GLN A 617 0.07 17.57 -34.35
C GLN A 617 -0.91 18.04 -35.44
N GLU A 618 -0.40 18.38 -36.62
CA GLU A 618 -1.21 18.94 -37.72
C GLU A 618 -2.31 17.97 -38.17
N GLU A 619 -1.95 16.69 -38.35
CA GLU A 619 -2.89 15.63 -38.72
C GLU A 619 -3.22 14.75 -37.50
N ILE A 620 -3.93 15.30 -36.51
CA ILE A 620 -4.19 14.59 -35.24
C ILE A 620 -4.83 13.21 -35.40
N ASP A 621 -5.73 13.03 -36.38
CA ASP A 621 -6.40 11.75 -36.67
C ASP A 621 -5.57 10.79 -37.55
N LYS A 622 -4.35 11.18 -37.97
CA LYS A 622 -3.41 10.27 -38.63
C LYS A 622 -3.01 9.12 -37.72
N TYR A 623 -2.91 9.40 -36.42
CA TYR A 623 -2.63 8.43 -35.37
C TYR A 623 -3.84 8.29 -34.45
N LYS A 624 -4.13 7.07 -34.00
CA LYS A 624 -5.19 6.84 -33.02
C LYS A 624 -4.72 7.23 -31.63
N TYR A 625 -5.66 7.43 -30.71
CA TYR A 625 -5.40 7.55 -29.26
C TYR A 625 -4.64 8.81 -28.84
N GLN A 626 -4.73 9.86 -29.65
CA GLN A 626 -4.16 11.17 -29.33
C GLN A 626 -5.16 11.99 -28.49
N PHE A 627 -4.70 13.07 -27.85
CA PHE A 627 -5.58 14.02 -27.17
C PHE A 627 -5.67 15.38 -27.87
N GLY A 628 -4.67 15.76 -28.67
CA GLY A 628 -4.70 17.00 -29.46
C GLY A 628 -5.01 18.22 -28.59
N LYS A 629 -6.08 18.95 -28.95
CA LYS A 629 -6.55 20.15 -28.23
C LYS A 629 -7.21 19.89 -26.87
N GLY A 630 -7.28 18.62 -26.46
CA GLY A 630 -7.89 18.24 -25.18
C GLY A 630 -7.09 18.76 -23.99
N CYS A 631 -7.78 19.01 -22.89
CA CYS A 631 -7.18 19.26 -21.58
C CYS A 631 -6.84 17.90 -20.94
N LEU A 632 -5.56 17.54 -20.95
CA LEU A 632 -5.04 16.37 -20.27
C LEU A 632 -4.80 16.72 -18.80
N SER A 633 -5.32 15.92 -17.88
CA SER A 633 -5.10 16.11 -16.43
C SER A 633 -3.62 16.03 -16.06
N ASP A 634 -2.94 15.02 -16.61
CA ASP A 634 -1.53 14.68 -16.39
C ASP A 634 -0.55 15.53 -17.24
N GLN A 635 -1.00 16.66 -17.80
CA GLN A 635 -0.18 17.50 -18.70
C GLN A 635 1.07 18.06 -18.03
N LEU A 636 1.13 18.10 -16.69
CA LEU A 636 2.27 18.60 -15.91
C LEU A 636 2.89 17.53 -15.00
N LEU A 637 2.89 16.26 -15.41
CA LEU A 637 3.55 15.18 -14.67
C LEU A 637 5.04 15.47 -14.39
N GLY A 638 5.75 16.07 -15.34
CA GLY A 638 7.14 16.50 -15.14
C GLY A 638 7.30 17.60 -14.10
N GLN A 639 6.30 18.48 -13.94
CA GLN A 639 6.30 19.51 -12.90
C GLN A 639 6.06 18.89 -11.51
N PHE A 640 5.22 17.85 -11.41
CA PHE A 640 5.07 17.07 -10.18
C PHE A 640 6.39 16.43 -9.78
N LEU A 641 7.07 15.74 -10.70
CA LEU A 641 8.38 15.15 -10.47
C LEU A 641 9.43 16.21 -10.10
N ALA A 642 9.42 17.37 -10.75
CA ALA A 642 10.30 18.49 -10.46
C ALA A 642 10.10 19.05 -9.04
N HIS A 643 8.86 19.12 -8.56
CA HIS A 643 8.56 19.48 -7.18
C HIS A 643 9.10 18.44 -6.20
N MET A 644 8.86 17.14 -6.45
CA MET A 644 9.35 16.06 -5.59
C MET A 644 10.88 15.97 -5.55
N ALA A 645 11.55 16.28 -6.66
CA ALA A 645 13.00 16.36 -6.78
C ALA A 645 13.59 17.66 -6.19
N GLY A 646 12.76 18.66 -5.87
CA GLY A 646 13.20 19.93 -5.29
C GLY A 646 13.87 20.89 -6.27
N ILE A 647 13.61 20.75 -7.58
CA ILE A 647 14.21 21.60 -8.64
C ILE A 647 13.31 22.78 -9.06
N GLY A 648 12.14 22.93 -8.45
CA GLY A 648 11.22 24.06 -8.67
C GLY A 648 10.49 24.02 -10.01
N ASN A 649 10.13 25.19 -10.54
CA ASN A 649 9.34 25.28 -11.77
C ASN A 649 10.22 25.00 -13.01
N ILE A 650 9.68 24.23 -13.95
CA ILE A 650 10.30 23.91 -15.24
C ILE A 650 9.73 24.74 -16.40
N LEU A 651 8.53 25.28 -16.22
CA LEU A 651 7.79 26.17 -17.13
C LEU A 651 7.41 27.47 -16.40
N PRO A 652 6.91 28.51 -17.10
CA PRO A 652 6.49 29.76 -16.46
C PRO A 652 5.42 29.54 -15.38
N GLU A 653 5.60 30.14 -14.20
CA GLU A 653 4.72 29.94 -13.04
C GLU A 653 3.25 30.30 -13.33
N ASP A 654 3.01 31.42 -14.02
CA ASP A 654 1.65 31.85 -14.37
C ASP A 654 0.96 30.86 -15.31
N HIS A 655 1.70 30.24 -16.23
CA HIS A 655 1.15 29.24 -17.16
C HIS A 655 0.88 27.91 -16.44
N ILE A 656 1.77 27.47 -15.55
CA ILE A 656 1.54 26.30 -14.67
C ILE A 656 0.26 26.50 -13.86
N ARG A 657 0.12 27.65 -13.20
CA ARG A 657 -1.06 27.98 -12.40
C ARG A 657 -2.33 28.01 -13.25
N SER A 658 -2.26 28.61 -14.44
CA SER A 658 -3.38 28.63 -15.39
C SER A 658 -3.80 27.21 -15.81
N ALA A 659 -2.82 26.39 -16.20
CA ALA A 659 -3.05 25.02 -16.65
C ALA A 659 -3.68 24.15 -15.55
N MET A 660 -3.20 24.25 -14.30
CA MET A 660 -3.77 23.47 -13.19
C MET A 660 -5.20 23.89 -12.86
N LYS A 661 -5.51 25.19 -12.92
CA LYS A 661 -6.90 25.67 -12.80
C LYS A 661 -7.78 25.14 -13.93
N ALA A 662 -7.27 25.07 -15.15
CA ALA A 662 -7.98 24.51 -16.29
C ALA A 662 -8.25 23.01 -16.12
N VAL A 663 -7.25 22.24 -15.67
CA VAL A 663 -7.42 20.81 -15.35
C VAL A 663 -8.53 20.61 -14.34
N PHE A 664 -8.50 21.32 -13.20
CA PHE A 664 -9.57 21.19 -12.21
C PHE A 664 -10.93 21.60 -12.80
N LYS A 665 -10.99 22.72 -13.53
CA LYS A 665 -12.24 23.23 -14.13
C LYS A 665 -12.88 22.26 -15.12
N TYR A 666 -12.09 21.63 -15.98
CA TYR A 666 -12.59 20.85 -17.11
C TYR A 666 -12.58 19.34 -16.89
N ASN A 667 -11.65 18.82 -16.09
CA ASN A 667 -11.48 17.39 -15.87
C ASN A 667 -12.14 16.89 -14.58
N TYR A 668 -12.41 17.76 -13.59
CA TYR A 668 -13.04 17.34 -12.35
C TYR A 668 -14.56 17.18 -12.51
N MET A 669 -15.05 15.96 -12.33
CA MET A 669 -16.45 15.60 -12.42
C MET A 669 -17.04 15.43 -11.02
N THR A 670 -18.18 16.08 -10.77
CA THR A 670 -18.90 15.98 -9.49
C THR A 670 -19.96 14.87 -9.47
N ASP A 671 -20.14 14.17 -10.60
CA ASP A 671 -21.10 13.08 -10.77
C ASP A 671 -20.72 12.23 -12.00
N PHE A 672 -20.77 10.92 -11.84
CA PHE A 672 -20.53 9.92 -12.89
C PHE A 672 -21.82 9.26 -13.39
N TYR A 673 -23.00 9.54 -12.79
CA TYR A 673 -24.27 9.06 -13.34
C TYR A 673 -24.59 9.71 -14.70
N HIS A 674 -24.27 11.01 -14.86
CA HIS A 674 -24.50 11.76 -16.10
C HIS A 674 -23.24 11.92 -16.99
N THR A 675 -22.17 11.17 -16.73
CA THR A 675 -20.93 11.22 -17.49
C THR A 675 -20.83 10.05 -18.46
N ASP A 676 -20.80 10.34 -19.76
CA ASP A 676 -20.68 9.33 -20.81
C ASP A 676 -19.23 8.82 -20.94
N SER A 677 -18.99 7.54 -20.67
CA SER A 677 -17.69 6.89 -20.89
C SER A 677 -17.88 5.42 -21.28
N VAL A 678 -17.00 4.93 -22.16
CA VAL A 678 -16.91 3.50 -22.55
C VAL A 678 -15.67 2.82 -21.97
N HIS A 679 -14.91 3.53 -21.15
CA HIS A 679 -13.67 3.06 -20.52
C HIS A 679 -13.97 2.35 -19.19
N ARG A 680 -12.94 1.84 -18.50
CA ARG A 680 -13.15 1.24 -17.17
C ARG A 680 -13.63 2.32 -16.20
N ALA A 681 -14.56 1.95 -15.32
CA ALA A 681 -15.15 2.87 -14.37
C ALA A 681 -14.55 2.67 -12.97
N TYR A 682 -13.81 3.67 -12.50
CA TYR A 682 -13.26 3.72 -11.13
C TYR A 682 -14.06 4.66 -10.22
N ALA A 683 -14.90 5.53 -10.81
CA ALA A 683 -15.91 6.34 -10.14
C ALA A 683 -17.30 6.05 -10.77
N LEU A 684 -18.34 5.99 -9.94
CA LEU A 684 -19.69 5.55 -10.32
C LEU A 684 -20.77 6.42 -9.67
N ASN A 685 -21.90 6.59 -10.35
CA ASN A 685 -23.07 7.30 -9.83
C ASN A 685 -22.68 8.67 -9.26
N GLU A 686 -23.10 9.01 -8.04
CA GLU A 686 -22.86 10.30 -7.38
C GLU A 686 -21.42 10.48 -6.87
N GLU A 687 -20.49 9.58 -7.22
CA GLU A 687 -19.07 9.76 -6.90
C GLU A 687 -18.47 10.93 -7.67
N GLN A 688 -17.39 11.49 -7.13
CA GLN A 688 -16.65 12.58 -7.73
C GLN A 688 -15.25 12.10 -8.11
N GLY A 689 -14.61 12.70 -9.10
CA GLY A 689 -13.29 12.29 -9.55
C GLY A 689 -12.77 13.08 -10.74
N LEU A 690 -11.47 12.95 -11.02
CA LEU A 690 -10.79 13.62 -12.11
C LEU A 690 -10.64 12.69 -13.32
N VAL A 691 -11.27 13.02 -14.46
CA VAL A 691 -11.11 12.23 -15.69
C VAL A 691 -9.83 12.59 -16.43
N ILE A 692 -9.22 11.61 -17.10
CA ILE A 692 -7.90 11.78 -17.71
C ILE A 692 -7.86 12.90 -18.76
N ALA A 693 -8.82 12.98 -19.68
CA ALA A 693 -8.83 13.99 -20.73
C ALA A 693 -10.23 14.47 -21.11
N THR A 694 -10.35 15.78 -21.35
CA THR A 694 -11.59 16.43 -21.81
C THR A 694 -11.32 17.35 -23.00
N TRP A 695 -12.36 17.78 -23.73
CA TRP A 695 -12.25 18.67 -24.90
C TRP A 695 -13.19 19.87 -24.78
N PRO A 696 -12.90 20.81 -23.86
CA PRO A 696 -13.81 21.92 -23.55
C PRO A 696 -14.04 22.85 -24.75
N GLU A 697 -13.04 23.02 -25.62
CA GLU A 697 -13.12 23.83 -26.84
C GLU A 697 -13.46 23.02 -28.10
N GLY A 698 -13.84 21.74 -27.95
CA GLY A 698 -13.98 20.81 -29.07
C GLY A 698 -12.63 20.31 -29.60
N GLY A 699 -12.62 19.79 -30.83
CA GLY A 699 -11.40 19.20 -31.42
C GLY A 699 -11.05 17.80 -30.90
N ARG A 700 -12.02 17.11 -30.28
CA ARG A 700 -11.88 15.70 -29.87
C ARG A 700 -11.54 14.83 -31.09
N PRO A 701 -10.42 14.09 -31.07
CA PRO A 701 -10.09 13.15 -32.14
C PRO A 701 -11.19 12.09 -32.32
N LYS A 702 -11.28 11.50 -33.51
CA LYS A 702 -12.28 10.47 -33.80
C LYS A 702 -12.13 9.26 -32.88
N PHE A 703 -10.89 8.87 -32.60
CA PHE A 703 -10.53 7.87 -31.61
C PHE A 703 -9.55 8.52 -30.62
N PRO A 704 -10.04 9.15 -29.55
CA PRO A 704 -9.20 9.83 -28.58
C PRO A 704 -8.40 8.82 -27.75
N LEU A 705 -7.47 9.33 -26.94
CA LEU A 705 -6.76 8.59 -25.88
C LEU A 705 -7.64 7.51 -25.23
N SER A 706 -7.14 6.27 -25.21
CA SER A 706 -7.89 5.06 -24.80
C SER A 706 -8.37 5.05 -23.35
N TYR A 707 -7.87 5.96 -22.52
CA TYR A 707 -8.18 6.05 -21.10
C TYR A 707 -8.87 7.38 -20.74
N ALA A 708 -9.25 8.21 -21.72
CA ALA A 708 -9.67 9.59 -21.49
C ALA A 708 -10.78 9.78 -20.43
N GLY A 709 -11.70 8.82 -20.32
CA GLY A 709 -12.82 8.88 -19.37
C GLY A 709 -12.64 8.01 -18.11
N GLU A 710 -11.44 7.49 -17.86
CA GLU A 710 -11.13 6.82 -16.59
C GLU A 710 -10.70 7.83 -15.52
N VAL A 711 -10.73 7.40 -14.27
CA VAL A 711 -10.26 8.13 -13.09
C VAL A 711 -9.16 7.31 -12.42
N TRP A 712 -7.96 7.85 -12.33
CA TRP A 712 -6.79 7.15 -11.76
C TRP A 712 -6.33 7.87 -10.50
N THR A 713 -6.27 7.16 -9.36
CA THR A 713 -5.99 7.82 -8.08
C THR A 713 -4.57 8.40 -8.03
N GLY A 714 -3.62 7.78 -8.71
CA GLY A 714 -2.27 8.33 -8.81
C GLY A 714 -2.20 9.66 -9.56
N ILE A 715 -2.96 9.82 -10.65
CA ILE A 715 -3.07 11.10 -11.38
C ILE A 715 -3.83 12.12 -10.53
N GLU A 716 -4.88 11.70 -9.82
CA GLU A 716 -5.60 12.60 -8.91
C GLU A 716 -4.70 13.17 -7.81
N TYR A 717 -3.85 12.35 -7.18
CA TYR A 717 -2.89 12.84 -6.20
C TYR A 717 -1.79 13.71 -6.82
N GLU A 718 -1.26 13.33 -7.98
CA GLU A 718 -0.29 14.13 -8.75
C GLU A 718 -0.85 15.53 -9.06
N THR A 719 -2.06 15.58 -9.62
CA THR A 719 -2.73 16.83 -9.96
C THR A 719 -3.06 17.64 -8.72
N ALA A 720 -3.50 17.00 -7.63
CA ALA A 720 -3.73 17.67 -6.35
C ALA A 720 -2.45 18.33 -5.80
N VAL A 721 -1.31 17.65 -5.90
CA VAL A 721 0.00 18.19 -5.50
C VAL A 721 0.37 19.41 -6.34
N ASN A 722 0.24 19.31 -7.67
CA ASN A 722 0.51 20.43 -8.57
C ASN A 722 -0.42 21.62 -8.32
N LEU A 723 -1.71 21.38 -8.05
CA LEU A 723 -2.67 22.42 -7.65
C LEU A 723 -2.22 23.13 -6.37
N ILE A 724 -1.80 22.38 -5.34
CA ILE A 724 -1.34 22.95 -4.06
C ILE A 724 -0.10 23.82 -4.27
N TYR A 725 0.91 23.34 -5.01
CA TYR A 725 2.10 24.14 -5.33
C TYR A 725 1.78 25.37 -6.19
N ALA A 726 0.77 25.28 -7.05
CA ALA A 726 0.24 26.41 -7.82
C ALA A 726 -0.66 27.37 -7.01
N GLY A 727 -0.80 27.16 -5.69
CA GLY A 727 -1.61 28.00 -4.80
C GLY A 727 -3.12 27.82 -4.93
N CYS A 728 -3.57 26.66 -5.44
CA CYS A 728 -4.98 26.26 -5.57
C CYS A 728 -5.31 25.20 -4.51
N LEU A 729 -5.18 25.59 -3.23
CA LEU A 729 -5.27 24.68 -2.08
C LEU A 729 -6.64 23.98 -1.98
N GLU A 730 -7.74 24.73 -2.12
CA GLU A 730 -9.09 24.17 -1.94
C GLU A 730 -9.45 23.17 -3.04
N GLU A 731 -8.97 23.39 -4.26
CA GLU A 731 -9.10 22.47 -5.39
C GLU A 731 -8.29 21.18 -5.17
N GLY A 732 -7.02 21.30 -4.74
CA GLY A 732 -6.20 20.14 -4.41
C GLY A 732 -6.79 19.30 -3.28
N LEU A 733 -7.24 19.96 -2.20
CA LEU A 733 -7.92 19.31 -1.07
C LEU A 733 -9.25 18.65 -1.48
N THR A 734 -9.96 19.22 -2.46
CA THR A 734 -11.20 18.66 -3.02
C THR A 734 -10.93 17.34 -3.73
N ILE A 735 -9.89 17.26 -4.58
CA ILE A 735 -9.53 16.01 -5.26
C ILE A 735 -9.17 14.92 -4.24
N ILE A 736 -8.31 15.24 -3.26
CA ILE A 736 -7.90 14.29 -2.22
C ILE A 736 -9.13 13.76 -1.47
N LYS A 737 -10.05 14.65 -1.07
CA LYS A 737 -11.28 14.25 -0.39
C LYS A 737 -12.13 13.31 -1.25
N SER A 738 -12.30 13.62 -2.53
CA SER A 738 -13.06 12.78 -3.46
C SER A 738 -12.50 11.39 -3.61
N VAL A 739 -11.18 11.23 -3.68
CA VAL A 739 -10.55 9.90 -3.63
C VAL A 739 -10.97 9.20 -2.33
N ARG A 740 -10.78 9.83 -1.17
CA ARG A 740 -11.06 9.19 0.13
C ARG A 740 -12.55 8.91 0.40
N ASP A 741 -13.47 9.61 -0.25
CA ASP A 741 -14.91 9.36 -0.21
C ASP A 741 -15.34 8.19 -1.14
N ARG A 742 -14.51 7.81 -2.12
CA ARG A 742 -14.71 6.57 -2.93
C ARG A 742 -14.19 5.32 -2.22
N TYR A 743 -13.23 5.46 -1.31
CA TYR A 743 -12.64 4.38 -0.51
C TYR A 743 -13.00 4.52 0.98
N ASP A 744 -14.28 4.37 1.28
CA ASP A 744 -14.91 4.65 2.58
C ASP A 744 -15.10 3.43 3.49
N GLY A 745 -14.70 2.23 3.06
CA GLY A 745 -14.92 0.97 3.80
C GLY A 745 -16.26 0.30 3.52
N TYR A 746 -17.16 0.97 2.80
CA TYR A 746 -18.46 0.45 2.38
C TYR A 746 -18.49 0.13 0.88
N LYS A 747 -17.97 1.06 0.08
CA LYS A 747 -17.89 0.94 -1.39
C LYS A 747 -16.64 0.21 -1.81
N ARG A 748 -15.49 0.60 -1.24
CA ARG A 748 -14.16 0.05 -1.57
C ARG A 748 -13.27 0.04 -0.33
N ASN A 749 -12.22 -0.77 -0.37
CA ASN A 749 -11.25 -0.89 0.72
C ASN A 749 -10.42 0.40 0.87
N PRO A 750 -10.44 1.08 2.04
CA PRO A 750 -9.65 2.29 2.30
C PRO A 750 -8.14 2.13 2.13
N PHE A 751 -7.63 0.90 2.25
CA PHE A 751 -6.21 0.51 2.27
C PHE A 751 -5.76 -0.18 0.99
N SER A 752 -6.53 -0.06 -0.10
CA SER A 752 -6.23 -0.65 -1.39
C SER A 752 -6.92 0.16 -2.47
N GLU A 753 -6.35 1.31 -2.80
CA GLU A 753 -6.77 2.07 -3.97
C GLU A 753 -6.50 1.28 -5.25
N VAL A 754 -7.46 1.32 -6.19
CA VAL A 754 -7.49 0.42 -7.35
C VAL A 754 -7.34 1.19 -8.65
N GLU A 755 -6.50 0.65 -9.55
CA GLU A 755 -6.46 0.98 -10.98
C GLU A 755 -6.40 -0.34 -11.75
N SER A 756 -5.22 -0.75 -12.24
CA SER A 756 -5.00 -2.07 -12.83
C SER A 756 -4.78 -3.14 -11.75
N GLY A 757 -5.77 -3.29 -10.86
CA GLY A 757 -5.74 -4.21 -9.72
C GLY A 757 -5.77 -3.52 -8.35
N HIS A 758 -5.69 -4.32 -7.30
CA HIS A 758 -5.54 -3.92 -5.90
C HIS A 758 -4.14 -3.37 -5.62
N HIS A 759 -4.01 -2.61 -4.53
CA HIS A 759 -2.74 -2.08 -4.03
C HIS A 759 -1.91 -1.44 -5.15
N TYR A 760 -2.51 -0.63 -6.01
CA TYR A 760 -1.85 -0.14 -7.22
C TYR A 760 -0.75 0.88 -6.89
N SER A 761 0.46 0.72 -7.44
CA SER A 761 1.65 1.47 -7.04
C SER A 761 1.49 2.98 -7.22
N ARG A 762 0.74 3.41 -8.25
CA ARG A 762 0.49 4.83 -8.55
C ARG A 762 -0.16 5.60 -7.40
N ALA A 763 -0.98 4.94 -6.57
CA ALA A 763 -1.64 5.58 -5.43
C ALA A 763 -0.65 6.05 -4.33
N MET A 764 0.60 5.55 -4.36
CA MET A 764 1.69 6.06 -3.52
C MET A 764 2.15 7.48 -3.90
N ALA A 765 1.58 8.09 -4.94
CA ALA A 765 1.68 9.53 -5.20
C ALA A 765 1.13 10.41 -4.07
N SER A 766 0.20 9.86 -3.28
CA SER A 766 -0.39 10.54 -2.12
C SER A 766 0.66 11.13 -1.17
N TRP A 767 1.84 10.52 -1.02
CA TRP A 767 2.91 11.07 -0.17
C TRP A 767 3.39 12.46 -0.61
N GLY A 768 3.29 12.80 -1.90
CA GLY A 768 3.60 14.13 -2.40
C GLY A 768 2.72 15.22 -1.79
N VAL A 769 1.51 14.88 -1.33
CA VAL A 769 0.59 15.83 -0.66
C VAL A 769 1.20 16.36 0.63
N LEU A 770 1.90 15.52 1.40
CA LEU A 770 2.60 15.95 2.62
C LEU A 770 3.64 17.03 2.31
N ASN A 771 4.48 16.78 1.29
CA ASN A 771 5.52 17.71 0.86
C ASN A 771 4.93 19.02 0.33
N ALA A 772 3.82 18.95 -0.40
CA ALA A 772 3.13 20.11 -0.95
C ALA A 772 2.52 20.99 0.16
N LEU A 773 1.78 20.38 1.09
CA LEU A 773 1.15 21.10 2.20
C LEU A 773 2.15 21.72 3.17
N LEU A 774 3.29 21.06 3.41
CA LEU A 774 4.37 21.60 4.23
C LEU A 774 5.29 22.58 3.50
N GLY A 775 5.22 22.64 2.17
CA GLY A 775 6.26 23.28 1.36
C GLY A 775 7.66 22.78 1.71
N GLN A 776 7.78 21.49 2.07
CA GLN A 776 9.02 20.92 2.56
C GLN A 776 10.03 20.81 1.41
N LYS A 777 11.26 21.26 1.62
CA LYS A 777 12.39 20.98 0.73
C LYS A 777 13.53 20.38 1.52
N SER A 778 14.06 19.27 1.03
CA SER A 778 15.13 18.50 1.66
C SER A 778 16.27 18.27 0.66
N ASP A 779 17.49 18.60 1.07
CA ASP A 779 18.71 18.31 0.30
C ASP A 779 19.78 17.79 1.26
N MET A 780 19.93 16.47 1.34
CA MET A 780 20.89 15.82 2.24
C MET A 780 22.32 15.90 1.71
N TYR A 781 22.52 16.24 0.44
CA TYR A 781 23.85 16.52 -0.12
C TYR A 781 24.35 17.90 0.33
N ARG A 782 23.52 18.96 0.17
CA ARG A 782 23.83 20.32 0.64
C ARG A 782 23.59 20.51 2.15
N ARG A 783 22.97 19.53 2.79
CA ARG A 783 22.62 19.51 4.22
C ARG A 783 21.64 20.61 4.59
N THR A 784 20.57 20.76 3.82
CA THR A 784 19.53 21.77 4.06
C THR A 784 18.15 21.14 4.16
N LEU A 785 17.31 21.73 5.01
CA LEU A 785 15.91 21.37 5.20
C LEU A 785 15.11 22.66 5.43
N SER A 786 13.98 22.83 4.76
CA SER A 786 13.11 24.00 4.93
C SER A 786 11.63 23.63 4.89
N PHE A 787 10.80 24.49 5.49
CA PHE A 787 9.35 24.33 5.59
C PHE A 787 8.67 25.65 5.24
N HIS A 788 7.68 25.58 4.34
CA HIS A 788 6.85 26.70 3.90
C HIS A 788 5.39 26.24 3.81
N PRO A 789 4.74 25.97 4.95
CA PRO A 789 3.42 25.39 4.90
C PRO A 789 2.41 26.33 4.26
N VAL A 790 1.49 25.76 3.49
CA VAL A 790 0.44 26.49 2.76
C VAL A 790 -0.95 26.25 3.33
N ILE A 791 -1.05 25.44 4.39
CA ILE A 791 -2.27 25.16 5.14
C ILE A 791 -2.07 25.55 6.60
N ASP A 792 -3.09 26.16 7.20
CA ASP A 792 -3.07 26.64 8.60
C ASP A 792 -1.82 27.47 8.94
N GLU A 793 -1.42 28.39 8.03
CA GLU A 793 -0.13 29.10 8.06
C GLU A 793 0.18 29.81 9.39
N GLU A 794 -0.82 30.21 10.17
CA GLU A 794 -0.62 30.88 11.46
C GLU A 794 -0.35 29.91 12.61
N GLU A 795 -0.86 28.68 12.56
CA GLU A 795 -0.71 27.66 13.60
C GLU A 795 -0.84 26.26 12.99
N LEU A 796 0.30 25.61 12.76
CA LEU A 796 0.39 24.27 12.18
C LEU A 796 1.27 23.38 13.04
N SER A 797 0.93 22.10 13.10
CA SER A 797 1.85 21.04 13.50
C SER A 797 1.71 19.88 12.52
N SER A 798 2.82 19.24 12.15
CA SER A 798 2.83 18.14 11.17
C SER A 798 4.01 17.21 11.37
N PHE A 799 3.78 15.93 11.09
CA PHE A 799 4.85 14.99 10.79
C PHE A 799 5.72 15.52 9.65
N PHE A 800 7.03 15.31 9.72
CA PHE A 800 7.97 15.56 8.63
C PHE A 800 8.95 14.38 8.51
N ILE A 801 9.54 14.21 7.31
CA ILE A 801 10.59 13.22 7.06
C ILE A 801 11.59 13.71 6.03
N CYS A 802 12.87 13.43 6.27
CA CYS A 802 13.95 13.48 5.28
C CYS A 802 14.75 12.16 5.35
N GLY A 803 15.69 11.94 4.43
CA GLY A 803 16.45 10.68 4.41
C GLY A 803 17.41 10.45 5.60
N LYS A 804 17.46 11.34 6.59
CA LYS A 804 18.28 11.20 7.81
C LYS A 804 17.47 11.15 9.12
N ALA A 805 16.26 11.71 9.13
CA ALA A 805 15.44 11.81 10.33
C ALA A 805 13.96 12.03 10.00
N TRP A 806 13.10 11.72 10.98
CA TRP A 806 11.70 12.14 10.98
C TRP A 806 11.25 12.57 12.37
N GLY A 807 10.17 13.34 12.41
CA GLY A 807 9.68 13.93 13.65
C GLY A 807 8.45 14.80 13.44
N VAL A 808 8.30 15.82 14.28
CA VAL A 808 7.21 16.81 14.21
C VAL A 808 7.78 18.19 14.00
N TYR A 809 7.32 18.87 12.94
CA TYR A 809 7.51 20.30 12.73
C TYR A 809 6.26 21.03 13.25
N SER A 810 6.45 22.15 13.95
CA SER A 810 5.35 23.02 14.34
C SER A 810 5.72 24.48 14.16
N GLN A 811 4.74 25.29 13.79
CA GLN A 811 4.87 26.75 13.74
C GLN A 811 3.67 27.44 14.36
N LYS A 812 3.90 28.58 15.02
CA LYS A 812 2.85 29.41 15.59
C LYS A 812 3.21 30.89 15.51
N LYS A 813 2.26 31.71 15.07
CA LYS A 813 2.41 33.16 15.01
C LYS A 813 2.12 33.79 16.38
N VAL A 814 3.15 34.33 17.04
CA VAL A 814 3.09 34.97 18.35
C VAL A 814 3.58 36.42 18.23
N ASN A 815 2.73 37.39 18.59
CA ASN A 815 3.05 38.83 18.48
C ASN A 815 3.55 39.28 17.09
N GLY A 816 3.02 38.66 16.02
CA GLY A 816 3.41 38.94 14.64
C GLY A 816 4.71 38.28 14.17
N LYS A 817 5.39 37.49 15.03
CA LYS A 817 6.55 36.67 14.66
C LYS A 817 6.17 35.21 14.60
N LEU A 818 6.72 34.48 13.64
CA LEU A 818 6.53 33.04 13.52
C LEU A 818 7.55 32.31 14.42
N GLU A 819 7.08 31.62 15.45
CA GLU A 819 7.89 30.72 16.26
C GLU A 819 7.82 29.33 15.65
N LYS A 820 8.97 28.72 15.34
CA LYS A 820 9.09 27.40 14.72
C LYS A 820 9.82 26.43 15.65
N THR A 821 9.36 25.18 15.69
CA THR A 821 9.98 24.10 16.48
C THR A 821 10.06 22.81 15.69
N ILE A 822 11.15 22.07 15.85
CA ILE A 822 11.34 20.73 15.29
C ILE A 822 11.64 19.77 16.45
N ASP A 823 10.83 18.73 16.59
CA ASP A 823 11.05 17.63 17.52
C ASP A 823 11.41 16.37 16.73
N VAL A 824 12.66 15.90 16.85
CA VAL A 824 13.16 14.72 16.13
C VAL A 824 12.82 13.46 16.93
N LEU A 825 12.05 12.56 16.32
CA LEU A 825 11.60 11.33 16.97
C LEU A 825 12.44 10.11 16.57
N TYR A 826 13.09 10.16 15.40
CA TYR A 826 13.98 9.12 14.91
C TYR A 826 15.05 9.70 13.98
N GLY A 827 16.25 9.11 14.03
CA GLY A 827 17.40 9.58 13.26
C GLY A 827 18.03 10.82 13.90
N THR A 828 18.74 11.62 13.08
CA THR A 828 19.37 12.86 13.54
C THR A 828 19.41 13.91 12.43
N LEU A 829 19.28 15.17 12.82
CA LEU A 829 19.47 16.35 11.97
C LEU A 829 20.83 17.03 12.23
N ASP A 830 21.75 16.36 12.93
CA ASP A 830 23.07 16.92 13.21
C ASP A 830 23.81 17.30 11.92
N GLY A 831 24.23 18.56 11.84
CA GLY A 831 24.91 19.10 10.66
C GLY A 831 23.99 19.42 9.48
N ILE A 832 22.67 19.29 9.63
CA ILE A 832 21.66 19.81 8.69
C ILE A 832 21.27 21.23 9.11
N THR A 833 21.33 22.16 8.16
CA THR A 833 20.89 23.54 8.34
C THR A 833 19.40 23.63 8.07
N ILE A 834 18.64 24.11 9.06
CA ILE A 834 17.23 24.43 8.89
C ILE A 834 17.15 25.85 8.32
N GLU A 835 16.73 25.98 7.07
CA GLU A 835 16.63 27.27 6.40
C GLU A 835 15.28 27.93 6.72
N ASP A 836 15.35 29.16 7.21
CA ASP A 836 14.23 30.10 7.19
C ASP A 836 14.38 30.95 5.92
N GLN A 837 13.47 30.81 4.95
CA GLN A 837 13.37 31.88 3.96
C GLN A 837 12.68 33.06 4.64
N GLU A 838 13.42 34.15 4.84
CA GLU A 838 12.78 35.47 4.93
C GLU A 838 12.07 35.70 3.59
N ALA A 839 10.75 35.89 3.66
CA ALA A 839 9.86 36.09 2.51
C ALA A 839 10.19 37.33 1.69
#